data_AF-A0A1Q5DI66-F1
#
_entry.id   AF-A0A1Q5DI66-F1
#
_cell.length_a   1.000
_cell.length_b   1.000
_cell.length_c   1.000
_cell.angle_alpha   90.00
_cell.angle_beta   90.00
_cell.angle_gamma   90.00
#
_symmetry.space_group_name_H-M   'P 1'
#
loop_
_entity.id
_entity.type
_entity.pdbx_description
1 polymer ?
#
loop_
_entity_poly.entity_id
_entity_poly.type
_entity_poly.pdbx_seq_one_letter_code
_entity_poly.pdbx_strand_id
1 'polypeptide(L)'
;MSAPGLSCVITAAEGGQEELRASVESVLDQSMRAVEALVVLPSGVPAELRRAAESLAGRAPDRVRVLDGGATSVAALRNAGLDAARGTYVLVLGVGERLHPHAARNLWEAGTRTGADLVAGRWSRLTGDGAKEREPSWQHTLFHRSRTVARFTDAPELAVHDALVTGFCLRRRALERHGLRYEEDLTHSAVLFGPLAAAVVGRIALVRRRIVNGRAAPDAGRDLAGLVEAHRRVCHVLVAQGLAALREERDRAFLVDRLVPLVRGWPQLPAAERGRTAATAARVLPDCVDEGALPGLPPVERVGVRLLAGGDADGVLAAAYALRRRGTVTAPLTVGDDGRVYWPGGPDPLLDVTELGHQYRGFGELKLMNRLTRYEAEGGRVLLGGRIVLPSHTGPDPAGTLTAQLEFRVRDGSRAFRAPVETLRPDATGISWSARVDLTRLLRAFGPRDTVWDARMVVEDGRTRSVSDLFAAHDLVGPADRSPARPRLGRLTGDTWQPYITLRDHLALRLEARRRPARIARRLVHYATHFRPARRARLLLRSLGKRRDRLHARGLKASVYRSWLLRLPVRKGSVVFESHMGTCYGDSPRAVHEEVRARGLPLRAIWSYAESPEGFPSGARLVRRWSWRYLWALARAEYWVDNQGFPQNLDKPSGTTYLQTWHGSAYKRMGFDETRVRMQNAPQRERLQRAVHRFDHFLVRSEHDVSTLARAYRLPDETLLRTGYPRNDALVAARVRDEAEGRLPRPPLAAELGLPDHRKVVLYAPTFRGGPGRRRRQRLLLDAARFAERFGDTYTLLVRAHYLEAASLPVCPPGTVVDVSGHHDVSELLALADVLVTDYSSIMFDYALLDRPIVLFAPDLDAYAAERGSYFDLREKAPGPVTATEEELFGVLARLKTADTGFHEERAAFAEEFGAFDRGDAARAVVDAVFTRHLVPSRTARTGEARR
;
A
#
# COMPACT_ATOMS: atom_id res chain seq x y z
N MET A 1 -49.75 29.35 6.09
CA MET A 1 -48.76 28.37 5.57
C MET A 1 -48.74 27.16 6.49
N SER A 2 -48.81 25.94 5.95
CA SER A 2 -48.68 24.70 6.74
C SER A 2 -47.28 24.64 7.40
N ALA A 3 -47.20 24.25 8.67
CA ALA A 3 -45.91 24.10 9.35
C ALA A 3 -44.99 23.12 8.59
N PRO A 4 -43.69 23.42 8.44
CA PRO A 4 -42.76 22.55 7.74
C PRO A 4 -42.60 21.21 8.48
N GLY A 5 -42.26 20.15 7.74
CA GLY A 5 -41.91 18.87 8.33
C GLY A 5 -40.54 18.91 9.03
N LEU A 6 -39.58 19.65 8.48
CA LEU A 6 -38.23 19.80 9.01
C LEU A 6 -37.77 21.28 8.93
N SER A 7 -37.19 21.79 10.02
CA SER A 7 -36.45 23.06 10.03
C SER A 7 -34.95 22.79 10.04
N CYS A 8 -34.24 23.36 9.07
CA CYS A 8 -32.78 23.34 9.02
C CYS A 8 -32.24 24.67 9.53
N VAL A 9 -31.77 24.69 10.77
CA VAL A 9 -31.15 25.86 11.42
C VAL A 9 -29.72 25.99 10.92
N ILE A 10 -29.37 27.11 10.29
CA ILE A 10 -28.05 27.39 9.73
C ILE A 10 -27.45 28.58 10.50
N THR A 11 -26.44 28.34 11.31
CA THR A 11 -25.81 29.38 12.13
C THR A 11 -24.64 30.04 11.41
N ALA A 12 -24.78 31.32 11.05
CA ALA A 12 -23.81 32.08 10.27
C ALA A 12 -22.72 32.75 11.12
N ALA A 13 -22.19 32.02 12.11
CA ALA A 13 -21.17 32.51 13.02
C ALA A 13 -19.75 32.46 12.41
N GLU A 14 -19.51 31.48 11.53
CA GLU A 14 -18.21 31.21 10.90
C GLU A 14 -18.44 30.97 9.40
N GLY A 15 -17.53 31.45 8.53
CA GLY A 15 -17.62 31.26 7.08
C GLY A 15 -18.05 32.50 6.28
N GLY A 16 -17.97 32.42 4.95
CA GLY A 16 -18.26 33.51 4.03
C GLY A 16 -19.61 33.40 3.32
N GLN A 17 -19.82 34.31 2.36
CA GLN A 17 -21.06 34.36 1.56
C GLN A 17 -21.29 33.09 0.74
N GLU A 18 -20.22 32.48 0.22
CA GLU A 18 -20.32 31.30 -0.64
C GLU A 18 -20.71 30.06 0.16
N GLU A 19 -20.13 29.87 1.34
CA GLU A 19 -20.47 28.77 2.24
C GLU A 19 -21.91 28.87 2.75
N LEU A 20 -22.38 30.09 3.06
CA LEU A 20 -23.77 30.33 3.46
C LEU A 20 -24.72 29.95 2.31
N ARG A 21 -24.47 30.46 1.10
CA ARG A 21 -25.28 30.13 -0.09
C ARG A 21 -25.33 28.63 -0.32
N ALA A 22 -24.19 27.95 -0.30
CA ALA A 22 -24.12 26.51 -0.52
C ALA A 22 -24.93 25.71 0.52
N SER A 23 -24.93 26.16 1.77
CA SER A 23 -25.71 25.52 2.85
C SER A 23 -27.21 25.69 2.61
N VAL A 24 -27.67 26.93 2.37
CA VAL A 24 -29.09 27.25 2.12
C VAL A 24 -29.60 26.58 0.85
N GLU A 25 -28.85 26.63 -0.25
CA GLU A 25 -29.20 25.99 -1.52
C GLU A 25 -29.36 24.47 -1.35
N SER A 26 -28.49 23.82 -0.56
CA SER A 26 -28.63 22.38 -0.28
C SER A 26 -29.94 22.00 0.43
N VAL A 27 -30.54 22.93 1.19
CA VAL A 27 -31.85 22.76 1.83
C VAL A 27 -32.96 23.01 0.82
N LEU A 28 -32.82 24.04 -0.03
CA LEU A 28 -33.79 24.36 -1.06
C LEU A 28 -33.93 23.26 -2.12
N ASP A 29 -32.82 22.60 -2.45
CA ASP A 29 -32.71 21.50 -3.42
C ASP A 29 -33.19 20.15 -2.90
N GLN A 30 -33.64 20.06 -1.64
CA GLN A 30 -34.20 18.83 -1.11
C GLN A 30 -35.46 18.39 -1.85
N SER A 31 -35.60 17.08 -2.07
CA SER A 31 -36.79 16.49 -2.70
C SER A 31 -38.07 16.66 -1.88
N MET A 32 -37.95 16.92 -0.58
CA MET A 32 -39.08 17.24 0.29
C MET A 32 -39.26 18.76 0.31
N ARG A 33 -40.43 19.24 -0.15
CA ARG A 33 -40.74 20.69 -0.19
C ARG A 33 -41.10 21.27 1.17
N ALA A 34 -41.64 20.47 2.07
CA ALA A 34 -42.00 20.87 3.44
C ALA A 34 -40.77 20.99 4.36
N VAL A 35 -39.76 21.74 3.91
CA VAL A 35 -38.51 22.00 4.63
C VAL A 35 -38.25 23.51 4.59
N GLU A 36 -37.93 24.09 5.75
CA GLU A 36 -37.46 25.47 5.86
C GLU A 36 -35.97 25.55 6.17
N ALA A 37 -35.28 26.54 5.61
CA ALA A 37 -33.96 26.97 6.02
C ALA A 37 -34.11 28.20 6.92
N LEU A 38 -33.68 28.10 8.18
CA LEU A 38 -33.66 29.19 9.14
C LEU A 38 -32.23 29.65 9.33
N VAL A 39 -31.87 30.77 8.70
CA VAL A 39 -30.55 31.39 8.79
C VAL A 39 -30.51 32.27 10.03
N VAL A 40 -29.63 31.95 10.98
CA VAL A 40 -29.45 32.73 12.21
C VAL A 40 -28.15 33.52 12.12
N LEU A 41 -28.28 34.85 12.14
CA LEU A 41 -27.16 35.78 12.01
C LEU A 41 -26.63 36.22 13.39
N PRO A 42 -25.30 36.31 13.58
CA PRO A 42 -24.71 36.85 14.79
C PRO A 42 -24.91 38.37 14.93
N SER A 43 -24.85 38.86 16.16
CA SER A 43 -24.71 40.29 16.45
C SER A 43 -23.45 40.84 15.79
N GLY A 44 -23.59 41.93 15.03
CA GLY A 44 -22.45 42.54 14.31
C GLY A 44 -22.02 41.82 13.04
N VAL A 45 -22.85 40.93 12.48
CA VAL A 45 -22.58 40.24 11.21
C VAL A 45 -22.15 41.20 10.09
N PRO A 46 -21.15 40.86 9.25
CA PRO A 46 -20.75 41.69 8.12
C PRO A 46 -21.94 41.99 7.18
N ALA A 47 -22.04 43.25 6.73
CA ALA A 47 -23.14 43.71 5.87
C ALA A 47 -23.28 42.87 4.58
N GLU A 48 -22.16 42.38 4.07
CA GLU A 48 -22.08 41.46 2.95
C GLU A 48 -22.79 40.12 3.20
N LEU A 49 -22.61 39.53 4.37
CA LEU A 49 -23.22 38.24 4.71
C LEU A 49 -24.72 38.41 5.01
N ARG A 50 -25.11 39.52 5.66
CA ARG A 50 -26.52 39.91 5.85
C ARG A 50 -27.24 40.05 4.51
N ARG A 51 -26.68 40.82 3.57
CA ARG A 51 -27.24 40.96 2.21
C ARG A 51 -27.38 39.61 1.49
N ALA A 52 -26.42 38.71 1.66
CA ALA A 52 -26.51 37.37 1.08
C ALA A 52 -27.67 36.56 1.68
N ALA A 53 -27.86 36.59 3.00
CA ALA A 53 -28.96 35.94 3.69
C ALA A 53 -30.33 36.51 3.27
N GLU A 54 -30.47 37.84 3.26
CA GLU A 54 -31.68 38.55 2.85
C GLU A 54 -32.02 38.28 1.37
N SER A 55 -31.01 38.22 0.49
CA SER A 55 -31.20 37.86 -0.91
C SER A 55 -31.72 36.43 -1.08
N LEU A 56 -31.20 35.47 -0.30
CA LEU A 56 -31.70 34.09 -0.30
C LEU A 56 -33.14 34.01 0.22
N ALA A 57 -33.48 34.78 1.26
CA ALA A 57 -34.83 34.90 1.76
C ALA A 57 -35.79 35.48 0.72
N GLY A 58 -35.39 36.55 0.02
CA GLY A 58 -36.19 37.14 -1.05
C GLY A 58 -36.43 36.20 -2.25
N ARG A 59 -35.49 35.28 -2.54
CA ARG A 59 -35.65 34.27 -3.61
C ARG A 59 -36.61 33.13 -3.27
N ALA A 60 -36.81 32.84 -1.99
CA ALA A 60 -37.66 31.74 -1.53
C ALA A 60 -38.32 32.08 -0.18
N PRO A 61 -39.19 33.10 -0.12
CA PRO A 61 -39.70 33.67 1.14
C PRO A 61 -40.51 32.67 1.98
N ASP A 62 -41.15 31.69 1.34
CA ASP A 62 -41.92 30.65 2.03
C ASP A 62 -41.05 29.55 2.67
N ARG A 63 -39.77 29.49 2.30
CA ARG A 63 -38.85 28.39 2.68
C ARG A 63 -37.55 28.87 3.32
N VAL A 64 -37.23 30.15 3.25
CA VAL A 64 -36.01 30.71 3.84
C VAL A 64 -36.40 31.85 4.76
N ARG A 65 -35.95 31.77 6.02
CA ARG A 65 -36.14 32.80 7.04
C ARG A 65 -34.79 33.26 7.55
N VAL A 66 -34.68 34.55 7.82
CA VAL A 66 -33.51 35.15 8.46
C VAL A 66 -33.93 35.61 9.85
N LEU A 67 -33.11 35.27 10.84
CA LEU A 67 -33.28 35.65 12.23
C LEU A 67 -32.01 36.36 12.70
N ASP A 68 -32.17 37.54 13.30
CA ASP A 68 -31.10 38.15 14.08
C ASP A 68 -31.05 37.47 15.45
N GLY A 69 -29.99 36.68 15.68
CA GLY A 69 -29.89 35.83 16.86
C GLY A 69 -29.50 36.56 18.15
N GLY A 70 -29.14 37.85 18.08
CA GLY A 70 -28.84 38.68 19.25
C GLY A 70 -27.56 38.31 20.02
N ALA A 71 -26.84 37.26 19.59
CA ALA A 71 -25.65 36.74 20.25
C ALA A 71 -24.45 36.62 19.29
N THR A 72 -23.26 36.44 19.85
CA THR A 72 -22.02 36.21 19.09
C THR A 72 -21.53 34.77 19.16
N SER A 73 -21.91 34.00 20.18
CA SER A 73 -21.48 32.61 20.35
C SER A 73 -22.29 31.65 19.46
N VAL A 74 -21.62 30.62 18.93
CA VAL A 74 -22.29 29.61 18.08
C VAL A 74 -23.41 28.88 18.84
N ALA A 75 -23.18 28.57 20.12
CA ALA A 75 -24.15 27.87 20.96
C ALA A 75 -25.45 28.68 21.14
N ALA A 76 -25.33 29.97 21.49
CA ALA A 76 -26.49 30.86 21.63
C ALA A 76 -27.25 31.02 20.31
N LEU A 77 -26.56 31.12 19.18
CA LEU A 77 -27.19 31.19 17.86
C LEU A 77 -27.94 29.90 17.50
N ARG A 78 -27.39 28.74 17.88
CA ARG A 78 -28.10 27.47 17.72
C ARG A 78 -29.35 27.45 18.60
N ASN A 79 -29.25 27.86 19.86
CA ASN A 79 -30.38 27.94 20.79
C ASN A 79 -31.49 28.86 20.26
N ALA A 80 -31.16 30.07 19.81
CA ALA A 80 -32.12 31.00 19.19
C ALA A 80 -32.77 30.40 17.93
N GLY A 81 -32.00 29.65 17.14
CA GLY A 81 -32.52 28.90 16.00
C GLY A 81 -33.45 27.76 16.39
N LEU A 82 -33.15 27.01 17.47
CA LEU A 82 -34.04 25.97 18.01
C LEU A 82 -35.38 26.58 18.46
N ASP A 83 -35.36 27.76 19.09
CA ASP A 83 -36.58 28.47 19.54
C ASP A 83 -37.46 28.94 18.38
N ALA A 84 -36.84 29.44 17.32
CA ALA A 84 -37.56 30.01 16.17
C ALA A 84 -37.96 28.96 15.11
N ALA A 85 -37.54 27.70 15.27
CA ALA A 85 -37.84 26.60 14.36
C ALA A 85 -39.31 26.19 14.44
N ARG A 86 -39.98 26.07 13.28
CA ARG A 86 -41.41 25.69 13.22
C ARG A 86 -41.65 24.23 12.86
N GLY A 87 -40.59 23.53 12.44
CA GLY A 87 -40.62 22.17 11.95
C GLY A 87 -41.09 21.17 12.98
N THR A 88 -41.63 20.05 12.52
CA THR A 88 -41.88 18.89 13.41
C THR A 88 -40.55 18.34 13.93
N TYR A 89 -39.54 18.29 13.06
CA TYR A 89 -38.15 18.00 13.39
C TYR A 89 -37.27 19.22 13.15
N VAL A 90 -36.17 19.31 13.87
CA VAL A 90 -35.16 20.37 13.76
C VAL A 90 -33.79 19.72 13.55
N LEU A 91 -33.06 20.22 12.57
CA LEU A 91 -31.67 19.83 12.27
C LEU A 91 -30.82 21.10 12.26
N VAL A 92 -29.61 21.03 12.82
CA VAL A 92 -28.66 22.15 12.85
C VAL A 92 -27.52 21.89 11.86
N LEU A 93 -27.19 22.88 11.04
CA LEU A 93 -26.06 22.89 10.11
C LEU A 93 -25.09 24.01 10.49
N GLY A 94 -23.79 23.69 10.44
CA GLY A 94 -22.77 24.72 10.32
C GLY A 94 -22.78 25.35 8.93
N VAL A 95 -22.36 26.60 8.80
CA VAL A 95 -22.12 27.19 7.48
C VAL A 95 -21.01 26.43 6.75
N GLY A 96 -21.27 26.07 5.50
CA GLY A 96 -20.43 25.21 4.66
C GLY A 96 -20.87 23.74 4.65
N GLU A 97 -21.60 23.30 5.68
CA GLU A 97 -22.24 21.98 5.68
C GLU A 97 -23.43 21.96 4.72
N ARG A 98 -23.58 20.85 3.99
CA ARG A 98 -24.64 20.68 2.99
C ARG A 98 -25.42 19.42 3.24
N LEU A 99 -26.74 19.51 3.10
CA LEU A 99 -27.56 18.31 3.07
C LEU A 99 -27.28 17.50 1.81
N HIS A 100 -27.11 16.19 1.99
CA HIS A 100 -27.09 15.26 0.88
C HIS A 100 -28.45 15.26 0.16
N PRO A 101 -28.52 14.98 -1.15
CA PRO A 101 -29.80 14.76 -1.82
C PRO A 101 -30.68 13.77 -1.05
N HIS A 102 -31.95 14.12 -0.86
CA HIS A 102 -32.98 13.37 -0.14
C HIS A 102 -32.77 13.23 1.39
N ALA A 103 -31.77 13.88 1.99
CA ALA A 103 -31.51 13.82 3.43
C ALA A 103 -32.73 14.21 4.27
N ALA A 104 -33.38 15.34 3.94
CA ALA A 104 -34.55 15.82 4.69
C ALA A 104 -35.72 14.83 4.64
N ARG A 105 -35.96 14.24 3.46
CA ARG A 105 -36.99 13.20 3.27
C ARG A 105 -36.68 11.95 4.10
N ASN A 106 -35.44 11.45 4.03
CA ASN A 106 -35.02 10.26 4.76
C ASN A 106 -35.15 10.42 6.27
N LEU A 107 -34.74 11.57 6.81
CA LEU A 107 -34.84 11.87 8.23
C LEU A 107 -36.31 11.97 8.67
N TRP A 108 -37.11 12.75 7.94
CA TRP A 108 -38.52 12.97 8.27
C TRP A 108 -39.34 11.67 8.19
N GLU A 109 -39.21 10.89 7.11
CA GLU A 109 -39.91 9.60 6.95
C GLU A 109 -39.49 8.59 8.02
N ALA A 110 -38.19 8.53 8.37
CA ALA A 110 -37.74 7.64 9.44
C ALA A 110 -38.32 8.05 10.79
N GLY A 111 -38.29 9.35 11.11
CA GLY A 111 -38.86 9.89 12.34
C GLY A 111 -40.36 9.67 12.45
N THR A 112 -41.14 10.01 11.42
CA THR A 112 -42.61 9.86 11.44
C THR A 112 -43.05 8.41 11.46
N ARG A 113 -42.44 7.55 10.64
CA ARG A 113 -42.78 6.11 10.57
C ARG A 113 -42.50 5.37 11.88
N THR A 114 -41.44 5.76 12.60
CA THR A 114 -41.01 5.06 13.82
C THR A 114 -41.46 5.76 15.10
N GLY A 115 -41.89 7.02 14.98
CA GLY A 115 -42.15 7.89 16.14
C GLY A 115 -40.89 8.21 16.94
N ALA A 116 -39.70 8.16 16.34
CA ALA A 116 -38.44 8.45 17.00
C ALA A 116 -38.30 9.94 17.32
N ASP A 117 -37.80 10.26 18.52
CA ASP A 117 -37.55 11.63 18.94
C ASP A 117 -36.17 12.13 18.45
N LEU A 118 -35.26 11.21 18.13
CA LEU A 118 -33.97 11.48 17.50
C LEU A 118 -33.80 10.62 16.25
N VAL A 119 -33.38 11.22 15.14
CA VAL A 119 -33.04 10.49 13.90
C VAL A 119 -31.63 10.87 13.47
N ALA A 120 -30.75 9.90 13.28
CA ALA A 120 -29.35 10.13 12.92
C ALA A 120 -28.92 9.32 11.70
N GLY A 121 -28.03 9.87 10.88
CA GLY A 121 -27.42 9.17 9.75
C GLY A 121 -25.97 9.56 9.54
N ARG A 122 -25.40 9.08 8.43
CA ARG A 122 -23.97 9.27 8.15
C ARG A 122 -23.65 10.70 7.73
N TRP A 123 -22.43 11.14 7.99
CA TRP A 123 -21.91 12.42 7.51
C TRP A 123 -20.44 12.33 7.09
N SER A 124 -20.01 13.24 6.24
CA SER A 124 -18.63 13.35 5.76
C SER A 124 -18.01 14.71 6.10
N ARG A 125 -16.68 14.73 6.19
CA ARG A 125 -15.87 15.94 6.42
C ARG A 125 -14.79 16.13 5.38
N LEU A 126 -14.35 17.36 5.20
CA LEU A 126 -13.19 17.71 4.39
C LEU A 126 -11.91 17.18 5.02
N THR A 127 -10.93 16.85 4.19
CA THR A 127 -9.55 16.56 4.61
C THR A 127 -8.84 17.85 5.02
N GLY A 128 -7.76 17.76 5.81
CA GLY A 128 -7.06 18.94 6.32
C GLY A 128 -6.46 19.87 5.24
N ASP A 129 -6.31 19.39 4.01
CA ASP A 129 -5.92 20.20 2.83
C ASP A 129 -7.11 20.80 2.07
N GLY A 130 -8.34 20.60 2.56
CA GLY A 130 -9.59 21.06 1.97
C GLY A 130 -9.99 20.40 0.64
N ALA A 131 -9.16 19.52 0.09
CA ALA A 131 -9.26 19.08 -1.30
C ALA A 131 -10.17 17.86 -1.51
N LYS A 132 -10.42 17.07 -0.46
CA LYS A 132 -11.18 15.82 -0.54
C LYS A 132 -12.17 15.71 0.60
N GLU A 133 -13.19 14.90 0.40
CA GLU A 133 -14.20 14.59 1.40
C GLU A 133 -14.08 13.12 1.84
N ARG A 134 -14.25 12.85 3.14
CA ARG A 134 -14.09 11.52 3.73
C ARG A 134 -15.11 11.27 4.84
N GLU A 135 -15.68 10.07 4.86
CA GLU A 135 -16.47 9.55 6.00
C GLU A 135 -15.52 8.97 7.06
N PRO A 136 -15.75 9.24 8.36
CA PRO A 136 -15.16 8.48 9.45
C PRO A 136 -15.50 6.98 9.33
N SER A 137 -14.50 6.11 9.45
CA SER A 137 -14.67 4.68 9.17
C SER A 137 -15.61 3.97 10.15
N TRP A 138 -15.66 4.40 11.42
CA TRP A 138 -16.54 3.83 12.45
C TRP A 138 -18.04 4.00 12.12
N GLN A 139 -18.41 4.96 11.27
CA GLN A 139 -19.80 5.14 10.84
C GLN A 139 -20.35 3.95 10.04
N HIS A 140 -19.49 3.14 9.41
CA HIS A 140 -19.92 1.97 8.66
C HIS A 140 -20.50 0.87 9.56
N THR A 141 -20.00 0.77 10.80
CA THR A 141 -20.49 -0.18 11.80
C THR A 141 -21.82 0.31 12.41
N LEU A 142 -21.83 1.56 12.90
CA LEU A 142 -23.01 2.15 13.54
C LEU A 142 -24.21 2.23 12.59
N PHE A 143 -23.98 2.64 11.35
CA PHE A 143 -25.02 2.82 10.33
C PHE A 143 -25.04 1.70 9.27
N HIS A 144 -24.62 0.47 9.63
CA HIS A 144 -24.57 -0.66 8.69
C HIS A 144 -25.94 -0.95 8.06
N ARG A 145 -27.03 -0.82 8.85
CA ARG A 145 -28.43 -0.92 8.43
C ARG A 145 -29.29 0.16 9.08
N SER A 146 -30.41 0.49 8.45
CA SER A 146 -31.41 1.36 9.08
C SER A 146 -32.19 0.58 10.14
N ARG A 147 -32.30 1.11 11.36
CA ARG A 147 -32.98 0.45 12.49
C ARG A 147 -33.48 1.48 13.49
N THR A 148 -34.39 1.08 14.37
CA THR A 148 -34.82 1.88 15.52
C THR A 148 -34.37 1.18 16.78
N VAL A 149 -33.84 1.96 17.72
CA VAL A 149 -33.47 1.48 19.06
C VAL A 149 -34.36 2.14 20.12
N ALA A 150 -34.58 1.42 21.21
CA ALA A 150 -35.51 1.82 22.25
C ALA A 150 -34.88 2.76 23.28
N ARG A 151 -33.54 2.73 23.39
CA ARG A 151 -32.72 3.63 24.21
C ARG A 151 -31.36 3.86 23.56
N PHE A 152 -30.68 4.92 23.97
CA PHE A 152 -29.30 5.20 23.55
C PHE A 152 -28.32 4.08 23.91
N THR A 153 -28.54 3.36 25.01
CA THR A 153 -27.72 2.22 25.45
C THR A 153 -27.66 1.06 24.45
N ASP A 154 -28.62 0.96 23.54
CA ASP A 154 -28.67 -0.08 22.49
C ASP A 154 -27.81 0.31 21.26
N ALA A 155 -27.31 1.54 21.22
CA ALA A 155 -26.44 2.10 20.19
C ALA A 155 -25.41 3.07 20.82
N PRO A 156 -24.58 2.58 21.76
CA PRO A 156 -23.67 3.43 22.54
C PRO A 156 -22.63 4.17 21.70
N GLU A 157 -22.35 3.69 20.49
CA GLU A 157 -21.43 4.31 19.54
C GLU A 157 -21.86 5.74 19.15
N LEU A 158 -23.13 6.10 19.40
CA LEU A 158 -23.64 7.46 19.25
C LEU A 158 -22.98 8.49 20.18
N ALA A 159 -22.44 8.07 21.34
CA ALA A 159 -21.70 8.93 22.26
C ALA A 159 -20.23 8.55 22.41
N VAL A 160 -19.85 7.30 22.15
CA VAL A 160 -18.43 6.90 22.08
C VAL A 160 -17.73 7.68 20.96
N HIS A 161 -18.35 7.78 19.79
CA HIS A 161 -17.85 8.62 18.70
C HIS A 161 -18.59 9.95 18.64
N ASP A 162 -18.01 10.90 17.90
CA ASP A 162 -18.65 12.18 17.60
C ASP A 162 -19.76 12.03 16.55
N ALA A 163 -20.61 11.01 16.67
CA ALA A 163 -21.66 10.68 15.71
C ALA A 163 -22.70 11.80 15.57
N LEU A 164 -23.05 12.43 16.69
CA LEU A 164 -24.13 13.40 16.81
C LEU A 164 -23.64 14.85 16.84
N VAL A 165 -22.56 15.16 16.14
CA VAL A 165 -22.09 16.55 15.95
C VAL A 165 -22.71 17.25 14.74
N THR A 166 -23.30 16.48 13.82
CA THR A 166 -24.13 16.89 12.67
C THR A 166 -24.83 15.65 12.11
N GLY A 167 -25.66 15.81 11.08
CA GLY A 167 -26.29 14.68 10.37
C GLY A 167 -27.40 13.99 11.15
N PHE A 168 -27.98 14.67 12.15
CA PHE A 168 -29.12 14.20 12.92
C PHE A 168 -30.18 15.30 13.08
N CYS A 169 -31.42 14.89 13.34
CA CYS A 169 -32.51 15.80 13.70
C CYS A 169 -33.23 15.35 14.97
N LEU A 170 -33.78 16.31 15.71
CA LEU A 170 -34.56 16.08 16.92
C LEU A 170 -36.00 16.51 16.69
N ARG A 171 -36.94 15.77 17.27
CA ARG A 171 -38.35 16.16 17.28
C ARG A 171 -38.50 17.39 18.17
N ARG A 172 -39.13 18.46 17.66
CA ARG A 172 -39.22 19.73 18.38
C ARG A 172 -39.88 19.61 19.76
N ARG A 173 -40.96 18.84 19.85
CA ARG A 173 -41.62 18.55 21.15
C ARG A 173 -40.72 17.82 22.14
N ALA A 174 -39.76 17.02 21.67
CA ALA A 174 -38.80 16.36 22.55
C ALA A 174 -37.73 17.34 23.04
N LEU A 175 -37.28 18.28 22.19
CA LEU A 175 -36.41 19.38 22.61
C LEU A 175 -37.04 20.18 23.76
N GLU A 176 -38.31 20.58 23.59
CA GLU A 176 -39.06 21.34 24.59
C GLU A 176 -39.27 20.55 25.89
N ARG A 177 -39.73 19.30 25.78
CA ARG A 177 -40.02 18.42 26.93
C ARG A 177 -38.80 18.15 27.81
N HIS A 178 -37.61 18.02 27.21
CA HIS A 178 -36.38 17.71 27.92
C HIS A 178 -35.48 18.92 28.15
N GLY A 179 -35.92 20.14 27.76
CA GLY A 179 -35.14 21.36 27.92
C GLY A 179 -33.78 21.33 27.21
N LEU A 180 -33.68 20.64 26.05
CA LEU A 180 -32.41 20.41 25.37
C LEU A 180 -31.86 21.70 24.76
N ARG A 181 -30.69 22.14 25.24
CA ARG A 181 -29.97 23.34 24.79
C ARG A 181 -28.50 23.06 24.56
N TYR A 182 -27.88 23.83 23.67
CA TYR A 182 -26.42 23.89 23.57
C TYR A 182 -25.89 24.69 24.75
N GLU A 183 -24.94 24.12 25.48
CA GLU A 183 -24.23 24.81 26.57
C GLU A 183 -23.46 26.02 26.02
N GLU A 184 -23.77 27.22 26.50
CA GLU A 184 -23.22 28.48 25.97
C GLU A 184 -21.84 28.81 26.54
N ASP A 185 -21.49 28.23 27.69
CA ASP A 185 -20.16 28.32 28.30
C ASP A 185 -19.13 27.40 27.64
N LEU A 186 -19.57 26.49 26.75
CA LEU A 186 -18.74 25.46 26.14
C LEU A 186 -18.52 25.72 24.65
N THR A 187 -17.28 26.03 24.25
CA THR A 187 -16.91 26.29 22.85
C THR A 187 -17.33 25.17 21.89
N HIS A 188 -17.08 23.92 22.28
CA HIS A 188 -17.37 22.71 21.48
C HIS A 188 -18.70 22.05 21.88
N SER A 189 -19.73 22.83 22.24
CA SER A 189 -21.02 22.32 22.73
C SER A 189 -21.72 21.32 21.81
N ALA A 190 -21.44 21.31 20.50
CA ALA A 190 -21.93 20.28 19.58
C ALA A 190 -21.46 18.86 19.92
N VAL A 191 -20.28 18.71 20.52
CA VAL A 191 -19.75 17.40 20.93
C VAL A 191 -20.57 16.83 22.10
N LEU A 192 -21.10 17.69 22.97
CA LEU A 192 -21.88 17.30 24.14
C LEU A 192 -23.40 17.19 23.85
N PHE A 193 -23.95 18.12 23.07
CA PHE A 193 -25.39 18.24 22.85
C PHE A 193 -26.02 16.95 22.29
N GLY A 194 -25.36 16.30 21.33
CA GLY A 194 -25.82 15.06 20.72
C GLY A 194 -25.93 13.90 21.72
N PRO A 195 -24.85 13.53 22.41
CA PRO A 195 -24.86 12.56 23.50
C PRO A 195 -25.89 12.85 24.59
N LEU A 196 -26.02 14.11 25.04
CA LEU A 196 -27.05 14.52 26.00
C LEU A 196 -28.46 14.26 25.47
N ALA A 197 -28.73 14.68 24.23
CA ALA A 197 -30.02 14.46 23.61
C ALA A 197 -30.34 12.97 23.47
N ALA A 198 -29.37 12.15 23.07
CA ALA A 198 -29.54 10.70 22.97
C ALA A 198 -29.80 10.05 24.34
N ALA A 199 -29.15 10.52 25.41
CA ALA A 199 -29.31 9.97 26.76
C ALA A 199 -30.71 10.22 27.35
N VAL A 200 -31.36 11.33 27.01
CA VAL A 200 -32.67 11.69 27.58
C VAL A 200 -33.86 11.30 26.71
N VAL A 201 -33.65 11.08 25.41
CA VAL A 201 -34.71 10.61 24.50
C VAL A 201 -34.82 9.10 24.51
N GLY A 202 -36.05 8.58 24.45
CA GLY A 202 -36.28 7.14 24.40
C GLY A 202 -35.98 6.56 23.01
N ARG A 203 -36.78 6.91 22.02
CA ARG A 203 -36.75 6.22 20.71
C ARG A 203 -35.83 6.93 19.72
N ILE A 204 -34.82 6.20 19.22
CA ILE A 204 -33.82 6.70 18.28
C ILE A 204 -33.87 5.91 16.97
N ALA A 205 -33.95 6.60 15.82
CA ALA A 205 -33.87 5.97 14.51
C ALA A 205 -32.51 6.23 13.86
N LEU A 206 -31.85 5.15 13.45
CA LEU A 206 -30.60 5.18 12.70
C LEU A 206 -30.90 4.94 11.23
N VAL A 207 -30.41 5.80 10.35
CA VAL A 207 -30.54 5.64 8.90
C VAL A 207 -29.18 5.38 8.26
N ARG A 208 -29.09 4.34 7.43
CA ARG A 208 -27.87 4.00 6.68
C ARG A 208 -27.43 5.10 5.70
N ARG A 209 -28.33 6.00 5.32
CA ARG A 209 -28.07 7.03 4.30
C ARG A 209 -27.15 8.12 4.84
N ARG A 210 -26.42 8.76 3.92
CA ARG A 210 -25.64 9.96 4.23
C ARG A 210 -26.59 11.16 4.27
N ILE A 211 -26.41 12.01 5.27
CA ILE A 211 -27.27 13.15 5.60
C ILE A 211 -26.54 14.47 5.35
N VAL A 212 -25.29 14.59 5.83
CA VAL A 212 -24.51 15.83 5.72
C VAL A 212 -23.17 15.59 5.01
N ASN A 213 -22.80 16.55 4.18
CA ASN A 213 -21.52 16.65 3.47
C ASN A 213 -20.82 17.97 3.83
N GLY A 214 -19.53 18.06 3.56
CA GLY A 214 -18.79 19.32 3.58
C GLY A 214 -18.43 19.86 4.96
N ARG A 215 -18.55 19.05 6.03
CA ARG A 215 -18.12 19.47 7.36
C ARG A 215 -16.64 19.81 7.36
N ALA A 216 -16.25 20.92 7.98
CA ALA A 216 -14.85 21.30 8.10
C ALA A 216 -14.05 20.22 8.87
N ALA A 217 -12.76 20.10 8.54
CA ALA A 217 -11.85 19.30 9.34
C ALA A 217 -11.78 19.91 10.75
N PRO A 218 -11.79 19.11 11.83
CA PRO A 218 -11.64 19.66 13.16
C PRO A 218 -10.23 20.25 13.32
N ASP A 219 -10.17 21.52 13.71
CA ASP A 219 -8.92 22.16 14.11
C ASP A 219 -8.75 22.02 15.63
N ALA A 220 -8.19 20.89 16.05
CA ALA A 220 -7.97 20.59 17.46
C ALA A 220 -6.88 21.48 18.10
N GLY A 221 -6.06 22.19 17.29
CA GLY A 221 -5.02 23.09 17.81
C GLY A 221 -5.58 24.43 18.27
N ARG A 222 -6.66 24.91 17.63
CA ARG A 222 -7.23 26.24 17.87
C ARG A 222 -7.84 26.42 19.26
N ASP A 223 -8.50 25.40 19.80
CA ASP A 223 -9.06 25.39 21.17
C ASP A 223 -9.09 23.97 21.75
N LEU A 224 -7.90 23.50 22.16
CA LEU A 224 -7.74 22.19 22.79
C LEU A 224 -8.44 22.10 24.15
N ALA A 225 -8.43 23.19 24.93
CA ALA A 225 -9.01 23.21 26.27
C ALA A 225 -10.53 23.02 26.23
N GLY A 226 -11.24 23.76 25.37
CA GLY A 226 -12.68 23.58 25.20
C GLY A 226 -13.05 22.21 24.65
N LEU A 227 -12.20 21.62 23.80
CA LEU A 227 -12.44 20.28 23.24
C LEU A 227 -12.30 19.19 24.32
N VAL A 228 -11.29 19.31 25.18
CA VAL A 228 -11.08 18.41 26.32
C VAL A 228 -12.22 18.53 27.32
N GLU A 229 -12.67 19.75 27.61
CA GLU A 229 -13.82 19.96 28.49
C GLU A 229 -15.09 19.33 27.94
N ALA A 230 -15.35 19.47 26.63
CA ALA A 230 -16.48 18.80 25.99
C ALA A 230 -16.39 17.27 26.09
N HIS A 231 -15.19 16.70 25.93
CA HIS A 231 -14.96 15.26 26.11
C HIS A 231 -15.24 14.81 27.55
N ARG A 232 -14.73 15.54 28.55
CA ARG A 232 -14.98 15.25 29.98
C ARG A 232 -16.47 15.25 30.31
N ARG A 233 -17.21 16.25 29.82
CA ARG A 233 -18.67 16.31 30.03
C ARG A 233 -19.40 15.12 29.36
N VAL A 234 -18.99 14.67 28.17
CA VAL A 234 -19.56 13.46 27.55
C VAL A 234 -19.24 12.21 28.39
N CYS A 235 -18.03 12.08 28.92
CA CYS A 235 -17.67 10.97 29.80
C CYS A 235 -18.52 10.97 31.08
N HIS A 236 -18.78 12.15 31.66
CA HIS A 236 -19.68 12.28 32.79
C HIS A 236 -21.11 11.80 32.47
N VAL A 237 -21.63 12.12 31.27
CA VAL A 237 -22.93 11.60 30.80
C VAL A 237 -22.93 10.08 30.73
N LEU A 238 -21.88 9.46 30.19
CA LEU A 238 -21.77 7.99 30.12
C LEU A 238 -21.79 7.36 31.52
N VAL A 239 -20.99 7.89 32.45
CA VAL A 239 -20.94 7.39 33.83
C VAL A 239 -22.28 7.57 34.54
N ALA A 240 -22.92 8.73 34.39
CA ALA A 240 -24.23 9.01 35.00
C ALA A 240 -25.35 8.09 34.47
N GLN A 241 -25.20 7.55 33.25
CA GLN A 241 -26.11 6.56 32.67
C GLN A 241 -25.74 5.11 33.02
N GLY A 242 -24.79 4.88 33.93
CA GLY A 242 -24.34 3.53 34.33
C GLY A 242 -23.44 2.85 33.29
N LEU A 243 -22.89 3.59 32.33
CA LEU A 243 -22.09 3.08 31.21
C LEU A 243 -20.60 3.33 31.42
N ALA A 244 -20.08 3.12 32.64
CA ALA A 244 -18.68 3.37 32.97
C ALA A 244 -17.70 2.62 32.06
N ALA A 245 -18.02 1.40 31.63
CA ALA A 245 -17.19 0.63 30.69
C ALA A 245 -17.02 1.33 29.32
N LEU A 246 -18.03 2.07 28.86
CA LEU A 246 -17.98 2.79 27.58
C LEU A 246 -17.16 4.09 27.66
N ARG A 247 -16.81 4.55 28.87
CA ARG A 247 -15.87 5.66 29.04
C ARG A 247 -14.52 5.33 28.41
N GLU A 248 -14.02 4.12 28.63
CA GLU A 248 -12.72 3.70 28.08
C GLU A 248 -12.74 3.67 26.54
N GLU A 249 -13.84 3.21 25.95
CA GLU A 249 -14.03 3.27 24.50
C GLU A 249 -14.10 4.70 23.98
N ARG A 250 -14.78 5.59 24.72
CA ARG A 250 -14.86 7.02 24.41
C ARG A 250 -13.49 7.69 24.49
N ASP A 251 -12.70 7.37 25.50
CA ASP A 251 -11.32 7.83 25.66
C ASP A 251 -10.48 7.40 24.46
N ARG A 252 -10.51 6.11 24.09
CA ARG A 252 -9.83 5.59 22.90
C ARG A 252 -10.28 6.30 21.62
N ALA A 253 -11.59 6.53 21.45
CA ALA A 253 -12.13 7.26 20.32
C ALA A 253 -11.63 8.71 20.29
N PHE A 254 -11.56 9.39 21.43
CA PHE A 254 -11.01 10.74 21.55
C PHE A 254 -9.53 10.80 21.16
N LEU A 255 -8.73 9.86 21.62
CA LEU A 255 -7.32 9.73 21.24
C LEU A 255 -7.18 9.62 19.70
N VAL A 256 -7.91 8.68 19.08
CA VAL A 256 -7.81 8.36 17.65
C VAL A 256 -8.41 9.44 16.76
N ASP A 257 -9.56 10.00 17.13
CA ASP A 257 -10.31 10.93 16.27
C ASP A 257 -9.89 12.39 16.46
N ARG A 258 -9.26 12.75 17.58
CA ARG A 258 -8.89 14.13 17.93
C ARG A 258 -7.39 14.33 18.15
N LEU A 259 -6.77 13.62 19.10
CA LEU A 259 -5.38 13.87 19.48
C LEU A 259 -4.36 13.37 18.43
N VAL A 260 -4.55 12.17 17.88
CA VAL A 260 -3.66 11.64 16.83
C VAL A 260 -3.67 12.53 15.58
N PRO A 261 -4.81 13.03 15.08
CA PRO A 261 -4.84 14.04 14.01
C PRO A 261 -4.10 15.33 14.35
N LEU A 262 -4.19 15.83 15.60
CA LEU A 262 -3.44 16.99 16.06
C LEU A 262 -1.92 16.74 15.98
N VAL A 263 -1.45 15.60 16.49
CA VAL A 263 -0.04 15.19 16.37
C VAL A 263 0.38 15.09 14.89
N ARG A 264 -0.44 14.48 14.02
CA ARG A 264 -0.11 14.37 12.59
C ARG A 264 -0.04 15.73 11.87
N GLY A 265 -0.85 16.69 12.31
CA GLY A 265 -0.90 18.06 11.83
C GLY A 265 0.13 19.01 12.44
N TRP A 266 0.94 18.52 13.38
CA TRP A 266 1.90 19.33 14.13
C TRP A 266 2.94 20.06 13.26
N PRO A 267 3.52 19.46 12.19
CA PRO A 267 4.50 20.13 11.33
C PRO A 267 3.94 21.31 10.51
N GLN A 268 2.61 21.44 10.44
CA GLN A 268 1.93 22.53 9.74
C GLN A 268 1.69 23.75 10.64
N LEU A 269 1.67 23.56 11.97
CA LEU A 269 1.49 24.65 12.92
C LEU A 269 2.77 25.50 13.00
N PRO A 270 2.70 26.84 13.03
CA PRO A 270 3.85 27.71 13.31
C PRO A 270 4.53 27.38 14.64
N ALA A 271 5.84 27.61 14.75
CA ALA A 271 6.61 27.31 15.97
C ALA A 271 6.00 27.88 17.26
N ALA A 272 5.58 29.15 17.26
CA ALA A 272 4.97 29.80 18.41
C ALA A 272 3.63 29.15 18.81
N GLU A 273 2.87 28.64 17.83
CA GLU A 273 1.60 27.97 18.07
C GLU A 273 1.79 26.55 18.61
N ARG A 274 2.81 25.82 18.13
CA ARG A 274 3.20 24.52 18.70
C ARG A 274 3.53 24.64 20.19
N GLY A 275 4.30 25.65 20.58
CA GLY A 275 4.64 25.90 21.99
C GLY A 275 3.41 26.19 22.86
N ARG A 276 2.51 27.09 22.41
CA ARG A 276 1.26 27.39 23.13
C ARG A 276 0.32 26.18 23.24
N THR A 277 0.21 25.40 22.16
CA THR A 277 -0.64 24.20 22.11
C THR A 277 -0.10 23.12 23.04
N ALA A 278 1.21 22.89 23.06
CA ALA A 278 1.85 21.93 23.96
C ALA A 278 1.70 22.33 25.43
N ALA A 279 1.91 23.62 25.76
CA ALA A 279 1.68 24.12 27.12
C ALA A 279 0.22 23.98 27.56
N THR A 280 -0.73 24.22 26.64
CA THR A 280 -2.16 23.99 26.91
C THR A 280 -2.43 22.51 27.14
N ALA A 281 -1.90 21.64 26.27
CA ALA A 281 -2.06 20.20 26.37
C ALA A 281 -1.55 19.65 27.71
N ALA A 282 -0.36 20.07 28.15
CA ALA A 282 0.21 19.68 29.44
C ALA A 282 -0.66 20.07 30.64
N ARG A 283 -1.47 21.13 30.52
CA ARG A 283 -2.39 21.56 31.57
C ARG A 283 -3.72 20.81 31.54
N VAL A 284 -4.25 20.49 30.35
CA VAL A 284 -5.63 20.00 30.21
C VAL A 284 -5.75 18.50 29.99
N LEU A 285 -4.72 17.85 29.41
CA LEU A 285 -4.74 16.42 29.13
C LEU A 285 -4.48 15.51 30.34
N PRO A 286 -3.75 15.90 31.40
CA PRO A 286 -3.72 15.10 32.62
C PRO A 286 -5.14 14.79 33.10
N ASP A 287 -5.39 13.53 33.46
CA ASP A 287 -6.68 12.98 33.91
C ASP A 287 -7.83 13.11 32.89
N CYS A 288 -7.56 13.50 31.64
CA CYS A 288 -8.57 13.58 30.59
C CYS A 288 -8.96 12.21 30.05
N VAL A 289 -7.99 11.31 29.93
CA VAL A 289 -8.11 9.97 29.36
C VAL A 289 -7.51 8.98 30.34
N ASP A 290 -8.17 7.84 30.54
CA ASP A 290 -7.58 6.71 31.27
C ASP A 290 -6.23 6.29 30.66
N GLU A 291 -5.18 6.16 31.47
CA GLU A 291 -3.86 5.73 31.01
C GLU A 291 -3.90 4.33 30.37
N GLY A 292 -4.85 3.48 30.77
CA GLY A 292 -5.12 2.17 30.17
C GLY A 292 -5.56 2.23 28.71
N ALA A 293 -6.02 3.39 28.21
CA ALA A 293 -6.42 3.54 26.81
C ALA A 293 -5.22 3.75 25.85
N LEU A 294 -4.07 4.22 26.35
CA LEU A 294 -2.89 4.55 25.55
C LEU A 294 -2.15 3.32 24.97
N PRO A 295 -1.95 2.21 25.70
CA PRO A 295 -1.27 1.01 25.18
C PRO A 295 -1.88 0.45 23.89
N GLY A 296 -3.20 0.59 23.71
CA GLY A 296 -3.92 0.13 22.51
C GLY A 296 -3.65 0.95 21.24
N LEU A 297 -2.93 2.08 21.34
CA LEU A 297 -2.53 2.86 20.17
C LEU A 297 -1.26 2.28 19.51
N PRO A 298 -1.10 2.40 18.18
CA PRO A 298 0.15 2.10 17.50
C PRO A 298 1.35 2.84 18.12
N PRO A 299 2.57 2.26 18.15
CA PRO A 299 3.68 2.78 18.96
C PRO A 299 3.97 4.28 18.79
N VAL A 300 4.06 4.77 17.55
CA VAL A 300 4.36 6.19 17.29
C VAL A 300 3.17 7.11 17.60
N GLU A 301 1.93 6.62 17.48
CA GLU A 301 0.72 7.38 17.84
C GLU A 301 0.65 7.54 19.35
N ARG A 302 0.92 6.46 20.08
CA ARG A 302 1.04 6.43 21.55
C ARG A 302 2.11 7.42 22.04
N VAL A 303 3.33 7.32 21.51
CA VAL A 303 4.43 8.25 21.79
C VAL A 303 4.01 9.70 21.55
N GLY A 304 3.43 9.99 20.38
CA GLY A 304 3.04 11.35 20.03
C GLY A 304 2.01 11.96 20.98
N VAL A 305 1.03 11.16 21.42
CA VAL A 305 0.04 11.59 22.42
C VAL A 305 0.69 11.76 23.80
N ARG A 306 1.56 10.83 24.21
CA ARG A 306 2.29 10.91 25.49
C ARG A 306 3.14 12.17 25.60
N LEU A 307 3.88 12.50 24.54
CA LEU A 307 4.70 13.71 24.46
C LEU A 307 3.84 14.98 24.42
N LEU A 308 2.68 14.95 23.76
CA LEU A 308 1.72 16.05 23.75
C LEU A 308 1.17 16.32 25.16
N ALA A 309 0.79 15.27 25.89
CA ALA A 309 0.36 15.36 27.28
C ALA A 309 1.47 15.82 28.22
N GLY A 310 2.74 15.55 27.88
CA GLY A 310 3.91 16.06 28.61
C GLY A 310 4.32 17.49 28.24
N GLY A 311 3.70 18.10 27.22
CA GLY A 311 4.05 19.45 26.76
C GLY A 311 5.35 19.53 25.93
N ASP A 312 5.88 18.41 25.43
CA ASP A 312 7.10 18.37 24.63
C ASP A 312 6.81 18.67 23.15
N ALA A 313 6.80 19.96 22.80
CA ALA A 313 6.50 20.40 21.44
C ALA A 313 7.46 19.87 20.36
N ASP A 314 8.75 19.69 20.69
CA ASP A 314 9.76 19.18 19.75
C ASP A 314 9.69 17.65 19.63
N GLY A 315 9.44 16.94 20.72
CA GLY A 315 9.16 15.51 20.70
C GLY A 315 7.90 15.17 19.90
N VAL A 316 6.81 15.94 20.06
CA VAL A 316 5.60 15.79 19.24
C VAL A 316 5.91 16.02 17.75
N LEU A 317 6.77 17.00 17.43
CA LEU A 317 7.19 17.23 16.05
C LEU A 317 7.97 16.04 15.47
N ALA A 318 8.88 15.45 16.26
CA ALA A 318 9.61 14.24 15.86
C ALA A 318 8.67 13.04 15.65
N ALA A 319 7.70 12.84 16.55
CA ALA A 319 6.69 11.79 16.42
C ALA A 319 5.80 12.02 15.18
N ALA A 320 5.40 13.26 14.92
CA ALA A 320 4.61 13.63 13.74
C ALA A 320 5.33 13.28 12.44
N TYR A 321 6.65 13.53 12.36
CA TYR A 321 7.44 13.11 11.21
C TYR A 321 7.47 11.59 11.04
N ALA A 322 7.60 10.83 12.14
CA ALA A 322 7.56 9.36 12.09
C ALA A 322 6.19 8.83 11.64
N LEU A 323 5.08 9.45 12.05
CA LEU A 323 3.73 9.10 11.59
C LEU A 323 3.55 9.31 10.08
N ARG A 324 4.11 10.40 9.55
CA ARG A 324 4.03 10.73 8.12
C ARG A 324 5.00 9.92 7.27
N ARG A 325 6.12 9.47 7.86
CA ARG A 325 7.14 8.64 7.22
C ARG A 325 7.47 7.41 8.05
N ARG A 326 6.60 6.41 7.96
CA ARG A 326 6.75 5.12 8.66
C ARG A 326 8.13 4.48 8.40
N GLY A 327 8.78 4.08 9.49
CA GLY A 327 10.09 3.42 9.47
C GLY A 327 11.29 4.36 9.31
N THR A 328 11.09 5.68 9.42
CA THR A 328 12.19 6.65 9.58
C THR A 328 12.47 6.85 11.07
N VAL A 329 13.73 6.79 11.47
CA VAL A 329 14.18 7.15 12.83
C VAL A 329 14.21 8.67 12.91
N THR A 330 13.31 9.25 13.72
CA THR A 330 13.14 10.71 13.84
C THR A 330 13.56 11.28 15.19
N ALA A 331 13.84 10.42 16.15
CA ALA A 331 14.33 10.76 17.49
C ALA A 331 15.48 9.81 17.86
N PRO A 332 16.40 10.22 18.75
CA PRO A 332 17.55 9.40 19.14
C PRO A 332 17.10 8.26 20.06
N LEU A 333 16.67 7.15 19.46
CA LEU A 333 16.13 6.01 20.18
C LEU A 333 17.17 5.39 21.12
N THR A 334 16.73 5.00 22.32
CA THR A 334 17.57 4.35 23.34
C THR A 334 17.24 2.87 23.43
N VAL A 335 18.23 2.02 23.59
CA VAL A 335 18.02 0.59 23.89
C VAL A 335 18.16 0.38 25.40
N GLY A 336 17.13 -0.21 26.01
CA GLY A 336 17.14 -0.58 27.42
C GLY A 336 17.95 -1.85 27.68
N ASP A 337 18.23 -2.13 28.94
CA ASP A 337 18.98 -3.34 29.36
C ASP A 337 18.26 -4.65 28.98
N ASP A 338 16.95 -4.59 28.77
CA ASP A 338 16.11 -5.69 28.30
C ASP A 338 16.11 -5.87 26.77
N GLY A 339 16.89 -5.07 26.05
CA GLY A 339 16.97 -5.08 24.59
C GLY A 339 15.81 -4.40 23.87
N ARG A 340 14.86 -3.79 24.61
CA ARG A 340 13.77 -3.01 24.02
C ARG A 340 14.24 -1.64 23.56
N VAL A 341 13.57 -1.11 22.54
CA VAL A 341 13.87 0.20 21.95
C VAL A 341 12.82 1.20 22.39
N TYR A 342 13.27 2.28 23.01
CA TYR A 342 12.43 3.35 23.53
C TYR A 342 12.65 4.65 22.77
N TRP A 343 11.58 5.43 22.65
CA TRP A 343 11.69 6.84 22.34
C TRP A 343 12.43 7.59 23.47
N PRO A 344 13.10 8.72 23.20
CA PRO A 344 13.72 9.52 24.26
C PRO A 344 12.78 9.79 25.44
N GLY A 345 13.26 9.50 26.67
CA GLY A 345 12.48 9.64 27.90
C GLY A 345 12.68 8.50 28.92
N GLY A 346 13.40 7.44 28.55
CA GLY A 346 13.68 6.29 29.42
C GLY A 346 12.77 5.09 29.15
N PRO A 347 12.86 4.02 29.95
CA PRO A 347 12.10 2.77 29.76
C PRO A 347 10.63 2.88 30.19
N ASP A 348 9.90 3.84 29.63
CA ASP A 348 8.44 3.98 29.78
C ASP A 348 7.74 3.08 28.74
N PRO A 349 6.82 2.16 29.13
CA PRO A 349 6.06 1.35 28.18
C PRO A 349 5.29 2.16 27.12
N LEU A 350 4.88 3.39 27.44
CA LEU A 350 4.23 4.28 26.49
C LEU A 350 5.20 4.84 25.43
N LEU A 351 6.49 4.80 25.72
CA LEU A 351 7.59 5.18 24.82
C LEU A 351 8.24 3.98 24.13
N ASP A 352 7.82 2.75 24.42
CA ASP A 352 8.31 1.54 23.75
C ASP A 352 7.93 1.58 22.26
N VAL A 353 8.94 1.48 21.40
CA VAL A 353 8.83 1.42 19.94
C VAL A 353 9.59 0.22 19.35
N THR A 354 9.84 -0.80 20.16
CA THR A 354 10.56 -2.03 19.80
C THR A 354 9.98 -2.70 18.55
N GLU A 355 8.66 -2.67 18.41
CA GLU A 355 7.91 -3.21 17.26
C GLU A 355 8.25 -2.56 15.92
N LEU A 356 8.89 -1.37 15.90
CA LEU A 356 9.37 -0.75 14.66
C LEU A 356 10.63 -1.45 14.11
N GLY A 357 11.29 -2.26 14.93
CA GLY A 357 12.45 -3.11 14.60
C GLY A 357 13.69 -2.34 14.16
N HIS A 358 13.82 -1.07 14.57
CA HIS A 358 14.99 -0.26 14.22
C HIS A 358 16.32 -0.87 14.71
N GLN A 359 16.29 -1.65 15.79
CA GLN A 359 17.41 -2.39 16.37
C GLN A 359 18.02 -3.43 15.43
N TYR A 360 17.27 -3.92 14.45
CA TYR A 360 17.73 -4.96 13.52
C TYR A 360 18.30 -4.42 12.20
N ARG A 361 18.51 -3.10 12.11
CA ARG A 361 18.99 -2.43 10.90
C ARG A 361 20.29 -1.70 11.15
N GLY A 362 21.26 -1.89 10.27
CA GLY A 362 22.50 -1.13 10.29
C GLY A 362 22.35 0.32 9.79
N PHE A 363 23.36 1.15 10.02
CA PHE A 363 23.41 2.56 9.62
C PHE A 363 23.03 2.84 8.16
N GLY A 364 23.47 2.00 7.20
CA GLY A 364 23.13 2.12 5.79
C GLY A 364 21.70 1.70 5.40
N GLU A 365 21.05 0.90 6.24
CA GLU A 365 19.69 0.38 6.01
C GLU A 365 18.62 1.24 6.69
N LEU A 366 19.00 1.95 7.75
CA LEU A 366 18.11 2.87 8.44
C LEU A 366 17.75 4.07 7.56
N LYS A 367 16.46 4.42 7.61
CA LYS A 367 16.00 5.72 7.12
C LYS A 367 16.17 6.70 8.26
N LEU A 368 17.15 7.59 8.14
CA LEU A 368 17.47 8.55 9.18
C LEU A 368 16.84 9.89 8.87
N MET A 369 16.22 10.50 9.88
CA MET A 369 15.78 11.88 9.81
C MET A 369 17.00 12.79 9.75
N ASN A 370 17.05 13.63 8.72
CA ASN A 370 18.01 14.71 8.62
C ASN A 370 17.26 16.04 8.69
N ARG A 371 17.19 16.61 9.90
CA ARG A 371 16.49 17.87 10.17
C ARG A 371 17.38 19.03 9.77
N LEU A 372 16.97 19.74 8.74
CA LEU A 372 17.49 21.06 8.40
C LEU A 372 17.01 22.05 9.46
N THR A 373 17.96 22.66 10.17
CA THR A 373 17.71 23.62 11.26
C THR A 373 18.04 25.05 10.84
N ARG A 374 18.81 25.22 9.78
CA ARG A 374 19.24 26.52 9.28
C ARG A 374 19.26 26.56 7.76
N TYR A 375 18.68 27.60 7.20
CA TYR A 375 18.79 27.96 5.80
C TYR A 375 18.94 29.49 5.73
N GLU A 376 20.08 29.96 5.24
CA GLU A 376 20.32 31.39 5.03
C GLU A 376 20.83 31.62 3.63
N ALA A 377 20.14 32.46 2.86
CA ALA A 377 20.54 32.83 1.52
C ALA A 377 21.11 34.25 1.50
N GLU A 378 22.36 34.39 1.05
CA GLU A 378 22.99 35.68 0.79
C GLU A 378 23.45 35.74 -0.67
N GLY A 379 22.69 36.46 -1.48
CA GLY A 379 22.88 36.47 -2.92
C GLY A 379 22.78 35.06 -3.52
N GLY A 380 23.85 34.62 -4.19
CA GLY A 380 23.91 33.32 -4.86
C GLY A 380 24.35 32.13 -4.01
N ARG A 381 24.81 32.41 -2.77
CA ARG A 381 25.35 31.41 -1.84
C ARG A 381 24.32 31.16 -0.75
N VAL A 382 24.23 29.90 -0.34
CA VAL A 382 23.33 29.45 0.71
C VAL A 382 24.12 28.69 1.76
N LEU A 383 23.92 29.07 3.01
CA LEU A 383 24.40 28.33 4.18
C LEU A 383 23.28 27.41 4.67
N LEU A 384 23.56 26.11 4.67
CA LEU A 384 22.66 25.09 5.17
C LEU A 384 23.27 24.48 6.43
N GLY A 385 22.45 24.28 7.45
CA GLY A 385 22.83 23.58 8.67
C GLY A 385 21.74 22.63 9.10
N GLY A 386 22.13 21.48 9.63
CA GLY A 386 21.18 20.49 10.07
C GLY A 386 21.80 19.41 10.93
N ARG A 387 20.97 18.41 11.23
CA ARG A 387 21.33 17.27 12.07
C ARG A 387 20.69 16.00 11.56
N ILE A 388 21.50 14.97 11.36
CA ILE A 388 21.01 13.59 11.23
C ILE A 388 20.79 13.02 12.62
N VAL A 389 19.63 12.42 12.86
CA VAL A 389 19.33 11.73 14.10
C VAL A 389 19.80 10.28 13.99
N LEU A 390 20.53 9.81 15.01
CA LEU A 390 20.99 8.42 15.12
C LEU A 390 20.39 7.77 16.38
N PRO A 391 19.98 6.50 16.29
CA PRO A 391 19.67 5.73 17.49
C PRO A 391 20.96 5.27 18.18
N SER A 392 20.87 4.97 19.47
CA SER A 392 22.03 4.54 20.29
C SER A 392 22.65 3.21 19.87
N HIS A 393 21.89 2.30 19.26
CA HIS A 393 22.37 0.95 18.91
C HIS A 393 23.12 0.86 17.59
N THR A 394 23.14 1.92 16.77
CA THR A 394 23.88 1.91 15.50
C THR A 394 24.25 3.31 15.03
N GLY A 395 25.42 3.43 14.43
CA GLY A 395 25.97 4.67 13.90
C GLY A 395 27.00 4.37 12.80
N PRO A 396 27.63 5.42 12.23
CA PRO A 396 28.73 5.24 11.29
C PRO A 396 29.90 4.50 11.96
N ASP A 397 30.68 3.77 11.16
CA ASP A 397 31.88 3.07 11.63
C ASP A 397 32.83 4.06 12.36
N PRO A 398 33.13 3.86 13.67
CA PRO A 398 34.01 4.75 14.42
C PRO A 398 35.43 4.82 13.86
N ALA A 399 35.88 3.78 13.15
CA ALA A 399 37.20 3.72 12.51
C ALA A 399 37.19 4.26 11.07
N GLY A 400 36.01 4.54 10.50
CA GLY A 400 35.84 5.00 9.12
C GLY A 400 35.94 6.52 8.98
N THR A 401 36.50 6.99 7.86
CA THR A 401 36.47 8.42 7.53
C THR A 401 35.08 8.83 7.09
N LEU A 402 34.36 9.56 7.95
CA LEU A 402 33.03 10.05 7.65
C LEU A 402 33.07 11.18 6.61
N THR A 403 32.40 10.99 5.48
CA THR A 403 32.25 12.00 4.43
C THR A 403 30.78 12.24 4.14
N ALA A 404 30.42 13.45 3.69
CA ALA A 404 29.06 13.75 3.29
C ALA A 404 29.00 14.70 2.10
N GLN A 405 27.96 14.52 1.29
CA GLN A 405 27.65 15.33 0.12
C GLN A 405 26.18 15.71 0.12
N LEU A 406 25.90 16.99 -0.12
CA LEU A 406 24.57 17.47 -0.45
C LEU A 406 24.30 17.20 -1.93
N GLU A 407 23.28 16.41 -2.23
CA GLU A 407 22.82 16.14 -3.58
C GLU A 407 21.50 16.87 -3.88
N PHE A 408 21.49 17.66 -4.94
CA PHE A 408 20.29 18.29 -5.51
C PHE A 408 19.90 17.55 -6.79
N ARG A 409 18.70 16.98 -6.84
CA ARG A 409 18.26 16.12 -7.95
C ARG A 409 16.95 16.60 -8.56
N VAL A 410 16.86 16.58 -9.90
CA VAL A 410 15.61 16.87 -10.61
C VAL A 410 14.59 15.76 -10.36
N ARG A 411 13.31 16.12 -10.16
CA ARG A 411 12.22 15.15 -9.89
C ARG A 411 12.03 14.06 -10.94
N ASP A 412 12.37 14.32 -12.20
CA ASP A 412 12.31 13.33 -13.28
C ASP A 412 13.52 12.36 -13.27
N GLY A 413 14.44 12.56 -12.34
CA GLY A 413 15.63 11.75 -12.15
C GLY A 413 16.74 11.97 -13.18
N SER A 414 16.55 12.88 -14.14
CA SER A 414 17.44 13.05 -15.30
C SER A 414 18.81 13.62 -14.95
N ARG A 415 18.90 14.42 -13.88
CA ARG A 415 20.11 15.13 -13.46
C ARG A 415 20.20 15.24 -11.94
N ALA A 416 21.42 15.17 -11.43
CA ALA A 416 21.76 15.43 -10.04
C ALA A 416 23.06 16.25 -10.00
N PHE A 417 23.18 17.08 -8.97
CA PHE A 417 24.37 17.87 -8.67
C PHE A 417 24.78 17.62 -7.21
N ARG A 418 26.07 17.61 -6.91
CA ARG A 418 26.60 17.33 -5.57
C ARG A 418 27.55 18.42 -5.10
N ALA A 419 27.38 18.87 -3.85
CA ALA A 419 28.28 19.77 -3.15
C ALA A 419 28.85 19.07 -1.89
N PRO A 420 30.12 19.31 -1.53
CA PRO A 420 30.68 18.79 -0.29
C PRO A 420 30.02 19.44 0.93
N VAL A 421 29.96 18.69 2.03
CA VAL A 421 29.60 19.21 3.35
C VAL A 421 30.87 19.68 4.04
N GLU A 422 30.88 20.90 4.59
CA GLU A 422 32.09 21.52 5.15
C GLU A 422 32.44 20.98 6.53
N THR A 423 31.42 20.73 7.35
CA THR A 423 31.59 20.23 8.72
C THR A 423 30.64 19.08 8.98
N LEU A 424 31.19 18.02 9.57
CA LEU A 424 30.47 16.87 10.08
C LEU A 424 30.96 16.63 11.51
N ARG A 425 30.04 16.62 12.47
CA ARG A 425 30.34 16.40 13.89
C ARG A 425 29.42 15.31 14.41
N PRO A 426 29.86 14.04 14.43
CA PRO A 426 29.12 12.97 15.07
C PRO A 426 29.14 13.14 16.59
N ASP A 427 28.04 12.76 17.24
CA ASP A 427 27.90 12.61 18.68
C ASP A 427 27.00 11.40 18.98
N ALA A 428 26.75 11.12 20.26
CA ALA A 428 26.00 9.93 20.70
C ALA A 428 24.55 9.84 20.16
N THR A 429 23.96 10.94 19.72
CA THR A 429 22.55 11.00 19.32
C THR A 429 22.35 11.44 17.86
N GLY A 430 23.44 11.66 17.11
CA GLY A 430 23.33 12.16 15.75
C GLY A 430 24.62 12.68 15.11
N ILE A 431 24.46 13.28 13.93
CA ILE A 431 25.55 13.94 13.18
C ILE A 431 25.09 15.35 12.86
N SER A 432 25.72 16.34 13.49
CA SER A 432 25.53 17.75 13.15
C SER A 432 26.36 18.12 11.92
N TRP A 433 25.80 18.90 11.01
CA TRP A 433 26.47 19.26 9.77
C TRP A 433 26.18 20.70 9.33
N SER A 434 27.12 21.27 8.58
CA SER A 434 26.88 22.51 7.84
C SER A 434 27.62 22.54 6.51
N ALA A 435 27.05 23.25 5.54
CA ALA A 435 27.58 23.36 4.19
C ALA A 435 27.24 24.72 3.58
N ARG A 436 28.19 25.31 2.83
CA ARG A 436 27.93 26.47 1.98
C ARG A 436 27.87 26.05 0.53
N VAL A 437 26.79 26.41 -0.15
CA VAL A 437 26.52 26.00 -1.53
C VAL A 437 26.25 27.22 -2.39
N ASP A 438 27.01 27.40 -3.48
CA ASP A 438 26.73 28.41 -4.50
C ASP A 438 25.67 27.89 -5.47
N LEU A 439 24.39 28.03 -5.10
CA LEU A 439 23.26 27.58 -5.93
C LEU A 439 23.27 28.22 -7.32
N THR A 440 23.75 29.46 -7.45
CA THR A 440 23.76 30.19 -8.73
C THR A 440 24.75 29.57 -9.71
N ARG A 441 25.95 29.21 -9.23
CA ARG A 441 27.01 28.63 -10.05
C ARG A 441 26.75 27.16 -10.35
N LEU A 442 26.24 26.43 -9.35
CA LEU A 442 26.18 24.97 -9.34
C LEU A 442 24.90 24.43 -10.01
N LEU A 443 23.73 25.03 -9.73
CA LEU A 443 22.45 24.61 -10.31
C LEU A 443 22.19 25.30 -11.65
N ARG A 444 22.86 24.82 -12.70
CA ARG A 444 22.65 25.26 -14.09
C ARG A 444 21.48 24.51 -14.75
N ALA A 445 20.26 24.86 -14.39
CA ALA A 445 19.04 24.30 -14.99
C ALA A 445 18.98 24.57 -16.51
N PHE A 446 18.35 23.69 -17.27
CA PHE A 446 18.10 23.86 -18.70
C PHE A 446 16.85 24.71 -18.95
N GLY A 447 15.93 24.80 -17.98
CA GLY A 447 14.83 25.76 -17.95
C GLY A 447 13.46 25.08 -17.82
N PRO A 448 12.81 24.64 -18.93
CA PRO A 448 11.41 24.22 -18.91
C PRO A 448 11.14 22.77 -18.46
N ARG A 449 12.18 21.95 -18.30
CA ARG A 449 12.04 20.51 -17.94
C ARG A 449 12.51 20.18 -16.52
N ASP A 450 13.36 21.01 -15.95
CA ASP A 450 14.05 20.81 -14.66
C ASP A 450 13.77 21.97 -13.71
N THR A 451 12.49 22.23 -13.49
CA THR A 451 11.98 23.37 -12.70
C THR A 451 11.97 23.13 -11.20
N VAL A 452 12.08 21.87 -10.76
CA VAL A 452 12.05 21.50 -9.33
C VAL A 452 13.16 20.50 -9.03
N TRP A 453 13.95 20.84 -8.00
CA TRP A 453 15.09 20.07 -7.53
C TRP A 453 14.89 19.74 -6.06
N ASP A 454 14.88 18.46 -5.71
CA ASP A 454 14.81 18.00 -4.31
C ASP A 454 16.24 17.90 -3.74
N ALA A 455 16.40 18.29 -2.48
CA ALA A 455 17.69 18.25 -1.77
C ALA A 455 17.75 17.04 -0.81
N ARG A 456 18.86 16.31 -0.86
CA ARG A 456 19.16 15.18 0.02
C ARG A 456 20.64 15.19 0.41
N MET A 457 20.97 14.46 1.46
CA MET A 457 22.34 14.24 1.91
C MET A 457 22.71 12.78 1.72
N VAL A 458 23.93 12.55 1.26
CA VAL A 458 24.58 11.23 1.19
C VAL A 458 25.71 11.27 2.20
N VAL A 459 25.73 10.33 3.14
CA VAL A 459 26.79 10.15 4.14
C VAL A 459 27.41 8.78 3.94
N GLU A 460 28.73 8.73 3.94
CA GLU A 460 29.52 7.52 3.71
C GLU A 460 30.62 7.42 4.78
N ASP A 461 30.81 6.24 5.37
CA ASP A 461 31.86 5.94 6.35
C ASP A 461 32.95 5.01 5.80
N GLY A 462 32.96 4.82 4.47
CA GLY A 462 33.91 3.94 3.77
C GLY A 462 33.41 2.50 3.56
N ARG A 463 32.45 2.02 4.35
CA ARG A 463 31.83 0.69 4.19
C ARG A 463 30.36 0.77 3.81
N THR A 464 29.67 1.74 4.37
CA THR A 464 28.23 1.88 4.24
C THR A 464 27.86 3.26 3.71
N ARG A 465 26.70 3.34 3.09
CA ARG A 465 26.17 4.55 2.47
C ARG A 465 24.76 4.80 2.97
N SER A 466 24.56 5.93 3.64
CA SER A 466 23.26 6.40 4.12
C SER A 466 22.77 7.60 3.31
N VAL A 467 21.47 7.62 2.97
CA VAL A 467 20.86 8.70 2.18
C VAL A 467 19.61 9.22 2.88
N SER A 468 19.57 10.52 3.14
CA SER A 468 18.46 11.18 3.84
C SER A 468 17.99 12.43 3.09
N ASP A 469 16.68 12.63 2.99
CA ASP A 469 16.12 13.91 2.52
C ASP A 469 16.37 15.01 3.57
N LEU A 470 16.48 16.28 3.17
CA LEU A 470 16.62 17.40 4.11
C LEU A 470 15.24 17.84 4.64
N PHE A 471 14.85 17.37 5.82
CA PHE A 471 13.54 17.64 6.40
C PHE A 471 13.47 18.97 7.14
N ALA A 472 12.36 19.68 7.06
CA ALA A 472 12.18 20.95 7.72
C ALA A 472 10.70 21.24 8.02
N ALA A 473 10.46 22.10 9.01
CA ALA A 473 9.16 22.70 9.23
C ALA A 473 8.85 23.72 8.11
N HIS A 474 7.57 23.91 7.77
CA HIS A 474 7.17 24.72 6.62
C HIS A 474 7.51 26.21 6.76
N ASP A 475 7.74 26.67 7.99
CA ASP A 475 8.12 28.03 8.35
C ASP A 475 9.64 28.29 8.29
N LEU A 476 10.48 27.27 8.07
CA LEU A 476 11.94 27.43 8.03
C LEU A 476 12.43 28.26 6.85
N VAL A 477 11.77 28.16 5.70
CA VAL A 477 12.15 28.88 4.47
C VAL A 477 10.97 29.65 3.93
N GLY A 478 11.23 30.87 3.49
CA GLY A 478 10.20 31.80 3.08
C GLY A 478 10.50 32.54 1.77
N PRO A 479 9.66 33.53 1.46
CA PRO A 479 9.83 34.39 0.29
C PRO A 479 11.12 35.25 0.35
N ALA A 480 11.73 35.42 1.52
CA ALA A 480 12.97 36.19 1.70
C ALA A 480 14.23 35.40 1.30
N ASP A 481 14.20 34.08 1.39
CA ASP A 481 15.36 33.18 1.26
C ASP A 481 15.74 32.84 -0.19
N ARG A 482 15.46 33.76 -1.11
CA ARG A 482 15.63 33.51 -2.55
C ARG A 482 17.07 33.71 -2.98
N SER A 483 17.50 32.89 -3.93
CA SER A 483 18.81 33.04 -4.57
C SER A 483 18.67 33.32 -6.07
N PRO A 484 19.56 34.12 -6.70
CA PRO A 484 19.60 34.27 -8.14
C PRO A 484 19.79 32.92 -8.85
N ALA A 485 19.17 32.77 -10.03
CA ALA A 485 19.39 31.61 -10.88
C ALA A 485 20.08 32.02 -12.20
N ARG A 486 20.96 31.14 -12.71
CA ARG A 486 21.57 31.28 -14.04
C ARG A 486 21.37 30.00 -14.87
N PRO A 487 20.15 29.78 -15.42
CA PRO A 487 19.90 28.65 -16.30
C PRO A 487 20.74 28.70 -17.58
N ARG A 488 21.03 27.53 -18.18
CA ARG A 488 21.82 27.37 -19.40
C ARG A 488 21.19 28.06 -20.62
N LEU A 489 19.86 28.06 -20.72
CA LEU A 489 19.11 28.77 -21.77
C LEU A 489 18.88 30.26 -21.45
N GLY A 490 19.63 30.81 -20.49
CA GLY A 490 19.55 32.22 -20.10
C GLY A 490 18.47 32.51 -19.06
N ARG A 491 18.59 33.69 -18.43
CA ARG A 491 17.71 34.18 -17.33
C ARG A 491 16.24 34.36 -17.73
N LEU A 492 15.94 34.31 -19.02
CA LEU A 492 14.58 34.39 -19.57
C LEU A 492 13.75 33.12 -19.33
N THR A 493 14.39 31.98 -19.04
CA THR A 493 13.71 30.71 -18.70
C THR A 493 13.43 30.54 -17.20
N GLY A 494 14.01 31.41 -16.39
CA GLY A 494 13.94 31.45 -14.93
C GLY A 494 15.12 32.26 -14.39
N ASP A 495 14.91 33.02 -13.34
CA ASP A 495 15.91 33.97 -12.81
C ASP A 495 16.08 33.88 -11.29
N THR A 496 15.26 33.09 -10.60
CA THR A 496 15.28 32.97 -9.15
C THR A 496 15.04 31.54 -8.69
N TRP A 497 15.86 31.06 -7.78
CA TRP A 497 15.63 29.86 -6.99
C TRP A 497 14.80 30.23 -5.77
N GLN A 498 13.60 29.67 -5.68
CA GLN A 498 12.73 29.78 -4.51
C GLN A 498 12.82 28.47 -3.71
N PRO A 499 13.41 28.47 -2.49
CA PRO A 499 13.28 27.35 -1.59
C PRO A 499 11.83 27.23 -1.10
N TYR A 500 11.38 26.01 -0.92
CA TYR A 500 10.11 25.72 -0.27
C TYR A 500 10.15 24.32 0.34
N ILE A 501 9.37 24.11 1.40
CA ILE A 501 9.16 22.79 1.97
C ILE A 501 8.02 22.11 1.23
N THR A 502 8.25 20.89 0.78
CA THR A 502 7.24 20.13 0.04
C THR A 502 6.15 19.59 0.98
N LEU A 503 5.04 19.12 0.43
CA LEU A 503 4.01 18.39 1.18
C LEU A 503 4.51 17.09 1.86
N ARG A 504 5.76 16.68 1.60
CA ARG A 504 6.44 15.56 2.27
C ARG A 504 7.53 16.02 3.24
N ASP A 505 7.50 17.29 3.61
CA ASP A 505 8.31 17.95 4.64
C ASP A 505 9.81 18.02 4.38
N HIS A 506 10.23 17.90 3.12
CA HIS A 506 11.63 18.06 2.73
C HIS A 506 11.87 19.29 1.87
N LEU A 507 13.08 19.83 1.92
CA LEU A 507 13.52 21.00 1.16
C LEU A 507 13.56 20.70 -0.34
N ALA A 508 12.94 21.58 -1.12
CA ALA A 508 13.08 21.61 -2.56
C ALA A 508 13.32 23.04 -3.06
N LEU A 509 13.98 23.15 -4.20
CA LEU A 509 14.22 24.41 -4.90
C LEU A 509 13.37 24.46 -6.16
N ARG A 510 12.61 25.53 -6.33
CA ARG A 510 11.81 25.80 -7.54
C ARG A 510 12.43 26.93 -8.35
N LEU A 511 12.55 26.72 -9.66
CA LEU A 511 12.96 27.74 -10.60
C LEU A 511 11.76 28.64 -10.96
N GLU A 512 11.79 29.89 -10.51
CA GLU A 512 10.79 30.92 -10.78
C GLU A 512 11.29 31.94 -11.80
N ALA A 513 10.34 32.62 -12.47
CA ALA A 513 10.61 33.76 -13.33
C ALA A 513 9.92 34.98 -12.73
N ARG A 514 10.66 35.89 -12.12
CA ARG A 514 10.11 37.04 -11.38
C ARG A 514 10.28 38.38 -12.10
N ARG A 515 11.43 38.63 -12.73
CA ARG A 515 11.64 39.87 -13.50
C ARG A 515 10.69 39.93 -14.70
N ARG A 516 10.20 41.14 -15.04
CA ARG A 516 9.26 41.37 -16.17
C ARG A 516 9.70 40.65 -17.46
N PRO A 517 10.97 40.74 -17.91
CA PRO A 517 11.44 40.04 -19.11
C PRO A 517 11.34 38.51 -19.01
N ALA A 518 11.67 37.93 -17.84
CA ALA A 518 11.58 36.49 -17.60
C ALA A 518 10.12 36.01 -17.50
N ARG A 519 9.21 36.81 -16.92
CA ARG A 519 7.76 36.51 -16.90
C ARG A 519 7.15 36.51 -18.29
N ILE A 520 7.51 37.50 -19.12
CA ILE A 520 7.06 37.60 -20.51
C ILE A 520 7.63 36.44 -21.33
N ALA A 521 8.94 36.16 -21.23
CA ALA A 521 9.56 35.03 -21.91
C ALA A 521 9.03 33.67 -21.45
N ARG A 522 8.76 33.45 -20.16
CA ARG A 522 8.13 32.21 -19.66
C ARG A 522 6.69 32.08 -20.12
N ARG A 523 5.92 33.17 -20.18
CA ARG A 523 4.58 33.19 -20.80
C ARG A 523 4.65 32.91 -22.29
N LEU A 524 5.62 33.47 -23.01
CA LEU A 524 5.85 33.22 -24.44
C LEU A 524 6.38 31.81 -24.72
N VAL A 525 7.22 31.23 -23.86
CA VAL A 525 7.65 29.82 -23.96
C VAL A 525 6.50 28.89 -23.59
N HIS A 526 5.70 29.20 -22.58
CA HIS A 526 4.48 28.46 -22.26
C HIS A 526 3.47 28.56 -23.40
N TYR A 527 3.31 29.74 -23.98
CA TYR A 527 2.44 30.00 -25.13
C TYR A 527 2.96 29.28 -26.37
N ALA A 528 4.24 29.39 -26.70
CA ALA A 528 4.90 28.72 -27.82
C ALA A 528 4.85 27.20 -27.68
N THR A 529 5.10 26.64 -26.49
CA THR A 529 4.98 25.19 -26.23
C THR A 529 3.55 24.67 -26.26
N HIS A 530 2.55 25.55 -26.20
CA HIS A 530 1.12 25.26 -26.35
C HIS A 530 0.51 25.76 -27.68
N PHE A 531 1.29 26.48 -28.51
CA PHE A 531 0.87 27.00 -29.81
C PHE A 531 0.81 25.87 -30.84
N ARG A 532 -0.16 25.94 -31.76
CA ARG A 532 -0.43 24.88 -32.76
C ARG A 532 0.81 24.39 -33.55
N PRO A 533 1.80 25.23 -33.93
CA PRO A 533 3.01 24.79 -34.64
C PRO A 533 4.01 24.05 -33.76
N ALA A 534 4.25 24.47 -32.51
CA ALA A 534 5.16 23.75 -31.60
C ALA A 534 4.49 22.50 -31.01
N ARG A 535 3.16 22.48 -30.90
CA ARG A 535 2.39 21.26 -30.73
C ARG A 535 2.58 20.32 -31.93
N ARG A 536 2.59 20.80 -33.18
CA ARG A 536 2.93 20.02 -34.39
C ARG A 536 4.37 19.52 -34.37
N ALA A 537 5.37 20.35 -34.04
CA ALA A 537 6.78 19.95 -33.94
C ALA A 537 7.01 18.95 -32.79
N ARG A 538 6.34 19.13 -31.65
CA ARG A 538 6.34 18.15 -30.54
C ARG A 538 5.57 16.89 -30.90
N LEU A 539 4.51 16.98 -31.71
CA LEU A 539 3.80 15.84 -32.29
C LEU A 539 4.64 15.14 -33.37
N LEU A 540 5.55 15.85 -34.06
CA LEU A 540 6.50 15.35 -35.06
C LEU A 540 7.71 14.70 -34.41
N LEU A 541 8.30 15.30 -33.37
CA LEU A 541 9.31 14.65 -32.54
C LEU A 541 8.72 13.47 -31.77
N ARG A 542 7.45 13.59 -31.31
CA ARG A 542 6.69 12.43 -30.84
C ARG A 542 6.31 11.49 -31.97
N SER A 543 6.19 11.90 -33.23
CA SER A 543 5.89 11.00 -34.35
C SER A 543 7.14 10.26 -34.82
N LEU A 544 8.32 10.88 -34.74
CA LEU A 544 9.64 10.30 -34.95
C LEU A 544 10.01 9.39 -33.78
N GLY A 545 9.76 9.82 -32.54
CA GLY A 545 9.79 8.98 -31.35
C GLY A 545 8.82 7.80 -31.48
N LYS A 546 7.57 8.03 -31.89
CA LYS A 546 6.59 6.98 -32.21
C LYS A 546 6.98 6.14 -33.41
N ARG A 547 7.77 6.62 -34.38
CA ARG A 547 8.30 5.83 -35.51
C ARG A 547 9.41 4.91 -35.02
N ARG A 548 10.31 5.40 -34.15
CA ARG A 548 11.28 4.56 -33.43
C ARG A 548 10.57 3.54 -32.54
N ASP A 549 9.57 3.98 -31.78
CA ASP A 549 8.77 3.10 -30.92
C ASP A 549 7.89 2.14 -31.76
N ARG A 550 7.49 2.50 -33.00
CA ARG A 550 6.84 1.61 -33.98
C ARG A 550 7.81 0.57 -34.54
N LEU A 551 9.07 0.91 -34.79
CA LEU A 551 10.12 -0.05 -35.16
C LEU A 551 10.41 -1.05 -34.02
N HIS A 552 10.27 -0.61 -32.78
CA HIS A 552 10.34 -1.47 -31.60
C HIS A 552 8.99 -2.08 -31.18
N ALA A 553 7.88 -1.69 -31.84
CA ALA A 553 6.55 -2.16 -31.48
C ALA A 553 6.43 -3.64 -31.79
N ARG A 554 5.92 -4.39 -30.81
CA ARG A 554 5.73 -5.84 -30.90
C ARG A 554 4.90 -6.25 -32.14
N GLY A 555 3.97 -5.40 -32.58
CA GLY A 555 3.16 -5.63 -33.77
C GLY A 555 3.94 -5.63 -35.08
N LEU A 556 4.81 -4.63 -35.32
CA LEU A 556 5.65 -4.60 -36.53
C LEU A 556 6.64 -5.76 -36.52
N LYS A 557 7.27 -6.03 -35.37
CA LYS A 557 8.19 -7.15 -35.18
C LYS A 557 7.54 -8.51 -35.48
N ALA A 558 6.32 -8.73 -35.00
CA ALA A 558 5.55 -9.94 -35.29
C ALA A 558 5.20 -10.06 -36.78
N SER A 559 4.88 -8.94 -37.44
CA SER A 559 4.64 -8.91 -38.89
C SER A 559 5.89 -9.26 -39.69
N VAL A 560 7.03 -8.63 -39.38
CA VAL A 560 8.33 -8.96 -40.03
C VAL A 560 8.74 -10.41 -39.76
N TYR A 561 8.53 -10.89 -38.54
CA TYR A 561 8.77 -12.30 -38.19
C TYR A 561 7.97 -13.25 -39.10
N ARG A 562 6.67 -12.99 -39.24
CA ARG A 562 5.75 -13.81 -40.05
C ARG A 562 6.06 -13.75 -41.54
N SER A 563 6.31 -12.55 -42.08
CA SER A 563 6.48 -12.33 -43.51
C SER A 563 7.87 -12.69 -44.03
N TRP A 564 8.90 -12.65 -43.18
CA TRP A 564 10.29 -12.78 -43.61
C TRP A 564 11.07 -13.84 -42.84
N LEU A 565 11.07 -13.79 -41.50
CA LEU A 565 11.93 -14.66 -40.71
C LEU A 565 11.48 -16.13 -40.73
N LEU A 566 10.17 -16.40 -40.77
CA LEU A 566 9.64 -17.78 -40.86
C LEU A 566 10.00 -18.50 -42.17
N ARG A 567 10.45 -17.78 -43.20
CA ARG A 567 10.89 -18.38 -44.48
C ARG A 567 12.34 -18.87 -44.43
N LEU A 568 13.07 -18.59 -43.36
CA LEU A 568 14.45 -19.01 -43.20
C LEU A 568 14.52 -20.49 -42.80
N PRO A 569 15.54 -21.23 -43.25
CA PRO A 569 15.69 -22.64 -42.88
C PRO A 569 15.99 -22.78 -41.38
N VAL A 570 15.36 -23.78 -40.78
CA VAL A 570 15.64 -24.25 -39.42
C VAL A 570 17.11 -24.65 -39.30
N ARG A 571 17.76 -24.21 -38.23
CA ARG A 571 19.14 -24.50 -37.91
C ARG A 571 19.18 -25.74 -37.02
N LYS A 572 19.62 -26.87 -37.59
CA LYS A 572 19.74 -28.14 -36.87
C LYS A 572 20.58 -28.05 -35.60
N GLY A 573 20.19 -28.75 -34.55
CA GLY A 573 20.81 -28.74 -33.23
C GLY A 573 20.77 -27.38 -32.55
N SER A 574 19.69 -26.59 -32.69
CA SER A 574 19.52 -25.34 -31.95
C SER A 574 18.24 -25.34 -31.11
N VAL A 575 18.35 -24.90 -29.86
CA VAL A 575 17.27 -24.94 -28.87
C VAL A 575 17.12 -23.56 -28.25
N VAL A 576 15.89 -23.06 -28.18
CA VAL A 576 15.57 -21.83 -27.43
C VAL A 576 14.82 -22.21 -26.15
N PHE A 577 15.45 -21.91 -25.01
CA PHE A 577 14.90 -22.08 -23.68
C PHE A 577 14.35 -20.76 -23.14
N GLU A 578 13.22 -20.82 -22.45
CA GLU A 578 12.65 -19.69 -21.71
C GLU A 578 11.93 -20.18 -20.45
N SER A 579 12.19 -19.55 -19.30
CA SER A 579 11.45 -19.82 -18.05
C SER A 579 10.78 -18.56 -17.54
N HIS A 580 9.52 -18.67 -17.11
CA HIS A 580 8.70 -17.57 -16.59
C HIS A 580 8.75 -16.31 -17.46
N MET A 581 8.54 -16.48 -18.77
CA MET A 581 8.62 -15.41 -19.77
C MET A 581 9.98 -14.69 -19.83
N GLY A 582 11.06 -15.39 -19.49
CA GLY A 582 12.44 -14.90 -19.49
C GLY A 582 12.82 -14.12 -18.23
N THR A 583 12.07 -14.26 -17.14
CA THR A 583 12.42 -13.56 -15.89
C THR A 583 13.55 -14.24 -15.12
N CYS A 584 13.82 -15.51 -15.37
CA CYS A 584 14.85 -16.27 -14.67
C CYS A 584 15.39 -17.46 -15.46
N TYR A 585 16.48 -18.02 -14.93
CA TYR A 585 16.98 -19.35 -15.23
C TYR A 585 16.52 -20.29 -14.11
N GLY A 586 15.54 -21.14 -14.37
CA GLY A 586 14.92 -22.00 -13.35
C GLY A 586 13.82 -22.87 -13.94
N ASP A 587 13.14 -23.63 -13.07
CA ASP A 587 12.00 -24.48 -13.41
C ASP A 587 12.36 -25.63 -14.38
N SER A 588 11.37 -26.31 -14.97
CA SER A 588 11.59 -27.48 -15.83
C SER A 588 12.49 -27.21 -17.04
N PRO A 589 12.45 -26.02 -17.70
CA PRO A 589 13.39 -25.69 -18.77
C PRO A 589 14.86 -25.70 -18.33
N ARG A 590 15.17 -25.34 -17.07
CA ARG A 590 16.53 -25.41 -16.52
C ARG A 590 16.98 -26.85 -16.39
N ALA A 591 16.17 -27.70 -15.77
CA ALA A 591 16.50 -29.11 -15.58
C ALA A 591 16.73 -29.84 -16.92
N VAL A 592 15.88 -29.59 -17.93
CA VAL A 592 16.09 -30.14 -19.28
C VAL A 592 17.40 -29.63 -19.91
N HIS A 593 17.71 -28.34 -19.76
CA HIS A 593 18.96 -27.78 -20.27
C HIS A 593 20.21 -28.38 -19.59
N GLU A 594 20.14 -28.59 -18.27
CA GLU A 594 21.22 -29.19 -17.48
C GLU A 594 21.44 -30.66 -17.88
N GLU A 595 20.37 -31.43 -18.07
CA GLU A 595 20.45 -32.81 -18.55
C GLU A 595 21.05 -32.91 -19.96
N VAL A 596 20.60 -32.04 -20.88
CA VAL A 596 21.18 -31.92 -22.23
C VAL A 596 22.69 -31.68 -22.16
N ARG A 597 23.13 -30.81 -21.24
CA ARG A 597 24.54 -30.46 -21.06
C ARG A 597 25.33 -31.60 -20.41
N ALA A 598 24.76 -32.25 -19.40
CA ALA A 598 25.38 -33.36 -18.69
C ALA A 598 25.70 -34.53 -19.62
N ARG A 599 24.83 -34.80 -20.60
CA ARG A 599 25.05 -35.83 -21.63
C ARG A 599 25.94 -35.41 -22.79
N GLY A 600 26.40 -34.16 -22.82
CA GLY A 600 27.25 -33.66 -23.91
C GLY A 600 26.56 -33.66 -25.28
N LEU A 601 25.23 -33.52 -25.33
CA LEU A 601 24.52 -33.51 -26.62
C LEU A 601 24.98 -32.30 -27.46
N PRO A 602 25.16 -32.46 -28.79
CA PRO A 602 25.68 -31.40 -29.66
C PRO A 602 24.62 -30.32 -29.98
N LEU A 603 23.95 -29.79 -28.95
CA LEU A 603 22.88 -28.82 -29.03
C LEU A 603 23.36 -27.41 -28.69
N ARG A 604 22.93 -26.44 -29.48
CA ARG A 604 23.21 -25.02 -29.28
C ARG A 604 22.08 -24.38 -28.47
N ALA A 605 22.27 -24.34 -27.15
CA ALA A 605 21.32 -23.73 -26.23
C ALA A 605 21.34 -22.19 -26.30
N ILE A 606 20.16 -21.60 -26.46
CA ILE A 606 19.91 -20.16 -26.46
C ILE A 606 18.89 -19.87 -25.37
N TRP A 607 19.21 -18.99 -24.43
CA TRP A 607 18.30 -18.60 -23.34
C TRP A 607 17.71 -17.21 -23.55
N SER A 608 16.40 -17.09 -23.35
CA SER A 608 15.66 -15.83 -23.41
C SER A 608 15.60 -15.14 -22.04
N TYR A 609 15.95 -13.85 -21.98
CA TYR A 609 15.82 -13.03 -20.76
C TYR A 609 14.98 -11.76 -21.00
N ALA A 610 14.24 -11.29 -20.00
CA ALA A 610 13.28 -10.19 -20.13
C ALA A 610 13.92 -8.81 -19.87
N GLU A 611 14.39 -8.58 -18.64
CA GLU A 611 14.93 -7.29 -18.18
C GLU A 611 16.44 -7.35 -17.93
N SER A 612 16.89 -8.24 -17.04
CA SER A 612 18.30 -8.45 -16.68
C SER A 612 18.80 -9.83 -17.15
N PRO A 613 20.05 -9.95 -17.61
CA PRO A 613 20.69 -11.24 -17.88
C PRO A 613 21.33 -11.88 -16.62
N GLU A 614 21.26 -11.20 -15.47
CA GLU A 614 21.79 -11.69 -14.20
C GLU A 614 21.15 -13.01 -13.76
N GLY A 615 21.94 -13.93 -13.21
CA GLY A 615 21.50 -15.27 -12.79
C GLY A 615 21.43 -16.33 -13.91
N PHE A 616 21.62 -15.96 -15.18
CA PHE A 616 21.69 -16.92 -16.28
C PHE A 616 23.10 -17.51 -16.45
N PRO A 617 23.24 -18.76 -16.95
CA PRO A 617 24.54 -19.42 -17.08
C PRO A 617 25.44 -18.72 -18.11
N SER A 618 26.70 -18.47 -17.74
CA SER A 618 27.71 -17.81 -18.58
C SER A 618 28.05 -18.57 -19.87
N GLY A 619 27.89 -19.89 -19.87
CA GLY A 619 28.12 -20.76 -21.03
C GLY A 619 26.98 -20.78 -22.06
N ALA A 620 25.81 -20.19 -21.77
CA ALA A 620 24.68 -20.18 -22.70
C ALA A 620 24.61 -18.88 -23.49
N ARG A 621 24.13 -18.96 -24.74
CA ARG A 621 23.90 -17.77 -25.56
C ARG A 621 22.63 -17.05 -25.10
N LEU A 622 22.76 -15.86 -24.54
CA LEU A 622 21.62 -15.06 -24.07
C LEU A 622 21.04 -14.17 -25.18
N VAL A 623 19.71 -14.10 -25.24
CA VAL A 623 18.96 -13.18 -26.12
C VAL A 623 17.86 -12.47 -25.34
N ARG A 624 17.77 -11.14 -25.49
CA ARG A 624 16.71 -10.39 -24.83
C ARG A 624 15.36 -10.66 -25.51
N ARG A 625 14.34 -11.06 -24.75
CA ARG A 625 12.97 -11.27 -25.21
C ARG A 625 12.49 -10.05 -26.00
N TRP A 626 11.81 -10.29 -27.13
CA TRP A 626 11.39 -9.26 -28.11
C TRP A 626 12.50 -8.48 -28.84
N SER A 627 13.78 -8.81 -28.66
CA SER A 627 14.85 -8.30 -29.54
C SER A 627 14.80 -8.96 -30.92
N TRP A 628 15.43 -8.34 -31.93
CA TRP A 628 15.58 -8.97 -33.23
C TRP A 628 16.37 -10.28 -33.16
N ARG A 629 17.37 -10.37 -32.27
CA ARG A 629 18.13 -11.60 -32.01
C ARG A 629 17.24 -12.72 -31.45
N TYR A 630 16.29 -12.38 -30.59
CA TYR A 630 15.29 -13.32 -30.07
C TYR A 630 14.35 -13.83 -31.16
N LEU A 631 13.81 -12.92 -31.99
CA LEU A 631 12.94 -13.30 -33.12
C LEU A 631 13.69 -14.16 -34.15
N TRP A 632 14.95 -13.81 -34.43
CA TRP A 632 15.83 -14.59 -35.29
C TRP A 632 16.12 -15.99 -34.73
N ALA A 633 16.38 -16.08 -33.42
CA ALA A 633 16.61 -17.36 -32.75
C ALA A 633 15.36 -18.24 -32.83
N LEU A 634 14.19 -17.71 -32.46
CA LEU A 634 12.94 -18.45 -32.53
C LEU A 634 12.60 -18.93 -33.95
N ALA A 635 12.75 -18.07 -34.96
CA ALA A 635 12.41 -18.41 -36.34
C ALA A 635 13.23 -19.56 -36.93
N ARG A 636 14.43 -19.79 -36.39
CA ARG A 636 15.38 -20.79 -36.92
C ARG A 636 15.67 -21.92 -35.93
N ALA A 637 15.09 -21.91 -34.73
CA ALA A 637 15.35 -22.95 -33.74
C ALA A 637 14.76 -24.28 -34.20
N GLU A 638 15.49 -25.37 -33.97
CA GLU A 638 14.91 -26.71 -34.16
C GLU A 638 13.99 -27.06 -33.00
N TYR A 639 14.30 -26.57 -31.79
CA TYR A 639 13.52 -26.84 -30.59
C TYR A 639 13.16 -25.57 -29.83
N TRP A 640 11.92 -25.49 -29.39
CA TRP A 640 11.41 -24.50 -28.44
C TRP A 640 11.09 -25.19 -27.12
N VAL A 641 11.60 -24.69 -26.00
CA VAL A 641 11.36 -25.24 -24.67
C VAL A 641 10.96 -24.12 -23.72
N ASP A 642 9.76 -24.21 -23.15
CA ASP A 642 9.31 -23.22 -22.15
C ASP A 642 8.25 -23.78 -21.18
N ASN A 643 7.84 -22.99 -20.17
CA ASN A 643 6.92 -23.40 -19.10
C ASN A 643 5.63 -22.56 -18.93
N GLN A 644 5.42 -21.51 -19.74
CA GLN A 644 4.31 -20.56 -19.59
C GLN A 644 3.66 -20.20 -20.94
N GLY A 645 4.48 -19.97 -21.95
CA GLY A 645 4.15 -19.78 -23.34
C GLY A 645 5.06 -18.74 -24.00
N PHE A 646 5.65 -19.09 -25.14
CA PHE A 646 6.20 -18.09 -26.06
C PHE A 646 5.11 -17.12 -26.53
N PRO A 647 5.43 -15.86 -26.91
CA PRO A 647 4.45 -14.84 -27.20
C PRO A 647 3.43 -15.31 -28.25
N GLN A 648 2.15 -15.21 -27.91
CA GLN A 648 1.05 -15.76 -28.72
C GLN A 648 0.91 -15.15 -30.13
N ASN A 649 1.56 -14.02 -30.39
CA ASN A 649 1.56 -13.36 -31.69
C ASN A 649 2.72 -13.78 -32.61
N LEU A 650 3.55 -14.73 -32.18
CA LEU A 650 4.58 -15.37 -32.99
C LEU A 650 4.10 -16.77 -33.37
N ASP A 651 4.11 -17.09 -34.66
CA ASP A 651 3.75 -18.43 -35.13
C ASP A 651 4.96 -19.38 -34.99
N LYS A 652 4.70 -20.68 -34.77
CA LYS A 652 5.77 -21.68 -34.72
C LYS A 652 6.24 -22.00 -36.15
N PRO A 653 7.56 -22.02 -36.45
CA PRO A 653 8.08 -22.50 -37.72
C PRO A 653 7.75 -23.98 -37.95
N SER A 654 7.48 -24.40 -39.18
CA SER A 654 7.02 -25.77 -39.49
C SER A 654 8.04 -26.86 -39.19
N GLY A 655 9.34 -26.55 -39.19
CA GLY A 655 10.41 -27.49 -38.86
C GLY A 655 10.86 -27.45 -37.39
N THR A 656 10.14 -26.74 -36.52
CA THR A 656 10.44 -26.58 -35.10
C THR A 656 9.57 -27.49 -34.24
N THR A 657 10.18 -28.22 -33.32
CA THR A 657 9.49 -28.99 -32.27
C THR A 657 9.36 -28.15 -31.00
N TYR A 658 8.18 -28.07 -30.44
CA TYR A 658 7.86 -27.25 -29.27
C TYR A 658 7.45 -28.13 -28.08
N LEU A 659 8.35 -28.19 -27.10
CA LEU A 659 8.13 -28.75 -25.78
C LEU A 659 7.58 -27.68 -24.81
N GLN A 660 6.35 -27.85 -24.39
CA GLN A 660 5.73 -27.09 -23.31
C GLN A 660 5.79 -27.89 -22.01
N THR A 661 6.55 -27.38 -21.05
CA THR A 661 6.75 -28.03 -19.75
C THR A 661 5.68 -27.70 -18.72
N TRP A 662 4.92 -26.63 -18.96
CA TRP A 662 3.98 -26.05 -18.00
C TRP A 662 4.64 -25.75 -16.64
N HIS A 663 3.86 -25.35 -15.63
CA HIS A 663 4.41 -24.81 -14.38
C HIS A 663 3.66 -25.25 -13.12
N GLY A 664 2.86 -26.31 -13.19
CA GLY A 664 2.15 -26.87 -12.02
C GLY A 664 0.81 -27.52 -12.37
N SER A 665 0.44 -28.53 -11.60
CA SER A 665 -0.87 -29.20 -11.69
C SER A 665 -2.03 -28.28 -11.36
N ALA A 666 -3.18 -28.58 -11.96
CA ALA A 666 -4.37 -27.74 -11.85
C ALA A 666 -5.23 -28.10 -10.64
N TYR A 667 -5.25 -27.25 -9.62
CA TYR A 667 -6.34 -27.22 -8.63
C TYR A 667 -7.53 -26.40 -9.14
N LYS A 668 -7.22 -25.25 -9.75
CA LYS A 668 -8.18 -24.26 -10.26
C LYS A 668 -8.56 -24.60 -11.69
N ARG A 669 -9.75 -24.20 -12.13
CA ARG A 669 -10.15 -24.35 -13.54
C ARG A 669 -9.25 -23.52 -14.45
N MET A 670 -8.63 -24.16 -15.43
CA MET A 670 -7.66 -23.57 -16.36
C MET A 670 -8.18 -23.55 -17.79
N GLY A 671 -7.46 -22.88 -18.70
CA GLY A 671 -7.75 -22.93 -20.13
C GLY A 671 -9.19 -22.58 -20.49
N PHE A 672 -9.84 -23.45 -21.26
CA PHE A 672 -11.22 -23.25 -21.70
C PHE A 672 -12.26 -23.53 -20.60
N ASP A 673 -11.86 -24.12 -19.47
CA ASP A 673 -12.74 -24.34 -18.31
C ASP A 673 -12.84 -23.12 -17.39
N GLU A 674 -11.89 -22.18 -17.48
CA GLU A 674 -11.90 -20.94 -16.69
C GLU A 674 -13.11 -20.07 -17.06
N THR A 675 -13.90 -19.65 -16.07
CA THR A 675 -15.09 -18.79 -16.23
C THR A 675 -14.81 -17.55 -17.10
N ARG A 676 -13.66 -16.89 -16.89
CA ARG A 676 -13.26 -15.71 -17.65
C ARG A 676 -13.02 -16.01 -19.13
N VAL A 677 -12.43 -17.16 -19.46
CA VAL A 677 -12.20 -17.59 -20.85
C VAL A 677 -13.51 -18.00 -21.51
N ARG A 678 -14.42 -18.65 -20.77
CA ARG A 678 -15.78 -18.94 -21.26
C ARG A 678 -16.56 -17.68 -21.62
N MET A 679 -16.33 -16.59 -20.90
CA MET A 679 -16.93 -15.27 -21.17
C MET A 679 -16.23 -14.47 -22.29
N GLN A 680 -15.06 -14.89 -22.78
CA GLN A 680 -14.37 -14.21 -23.90
C GLN A 680 -15.12 -14.39 -25.21
N ASN A 681 -14.93 -13.48 -26.18
CA ASN A 681 -15.52 -13.61 -27.52
C ASN A 681 -14.77 -14.64 -28.41
N ALA A 682 -15.37 -15.04 -29.54
CA ALA A 682 -14.79 -16.07 -30.41
C ALA A 682 -13.34 -15.78 -30.88
N PRO A 683 -12.98 -14.57 -31.33
CA PRO A 683 -11.59 -14.27 -31.71
C PRO A 683 -10.56 -14.39 -30.58
N GLN A 684 -10.94 -14.06 -29.34
CA GLN A 684 -10.09 -14.22 -28.16
C GLN A 684 -9.85 -15.71 -27.85
N ARG A 685 -10.90 -16.54 -27.93
CA ARG A 685 -10.79 -17.99 -27.74
C ARG A 685 -9.97 -18.66 -28.84
N GLU A 686 -10.14 -18.25 -30.10
CA GLU A 686 -9.32 -18.74 -31.22
C GLU A 686 -7.84 -18.38 -31.05
N ARG A 687 -7.53 -17.22 -30.48
CA ARG A 687 -6.14 -16.85 -30.18
C ARG A 687 -5.52 -17.77 -29.15
N LEU A 688 -6.27 -18.17 -28.12
CA LEU A 688 -5.82 -19.17 -27.15
C LEU A 688 -5.64 -20.53 -27.83
N GLN A 689 -6.63 -20.98 -28.62
CA GLN A 689 -6.57 -22.25 -29.36
C GLN A 689 -5.32 -22.32 -30.26
N ARG A 690 -5.07 -21.25 -31.05
CA ARG A 690 -3.86 -21.15 -31.89
C ARG A 690 -2.57 -21.19 -31.08
N ALA A 691 -2.55 -20.64 -29.87
CA ALA A 691 -1.36 -20.67 -29.03
C ALA A 691 -1.04 -22.09 -28.54
N VAL A 692 -2.09 -22.86 -28.17
CA VAL A 692 -2.03 -24.24 -27.69
C VAL A 692 -1.68 -25.22 -28.81
N HIS A 693 -2.24 -25.05 -30.01
CA HIS A 693 -1.93 -25.88 -31.20
C HIS A 693 -0.46 -25.83 -31.64
N ARG A 694 0.36 -24.94 -31.05
CA ARG A 694 1.80 -24.91 -31.31
C ARG A 694 2.54 -26.00 -30.54
N PHE A 695 1.99 -26.55 -29.46
CA PHE A 695 2.69 -27.54 -28.64
C PHE A 695 2.76 -28.87 -29.41
N ASP A 696 3.97 -29.40 -29.58
CA ASP A 696 4.17 -30.76 -30.09
C ASP A 696 4.29 -31.76 -28.95
N HIS A 697 4.82 -31.31 -27.81
CA HIS A 697 4.90 -32.06 -26.57
C HIS A 697 4.43 -31.20 -25.40
N PHE A 698 3.66 -31.80 -24.49
CA PHE A 698 3.16 -31.18 -23.28
C PHE A 698 3.37 -32.12 -22.09
N LEU A 699 4.09 -31.66 -21.07
CA LEU A 699 4.38 -32.50 -19.90
C LEU A 699 3.15 -32.62 -18.99
N VAL A 700 2.88 -33.83 -18.55
CA VAL A 700 1.90 -34.15 -17.50
C VAL A 700 2.58 -34.99 -16.42
N ARG A 701 2.19 -34.78 -15.16
CA ARG A 701 2.78 -35.49 -14.02
C ARG A 701 1.91 -36.55 -13.38
N SER A 702 0.65 -36.64 -13.79
CA SER A 702 -0.31 -37.64 -13.33
C SER A 702 -1.52 -37.69 -14.27
N GLU A 703 -2.38 -38.69 -14.10
CA GLU A 703 -3.67 -38.77 -14.78
C GLU A 703 -4.63 -37.64 -14.38
N HIS A 704 -4.42 -37.00 -13.22
CA HIS A 704 -5.10 -35.76 -12.86
C HIS A 704 -4.82 -34.64 -13.87
N ASP A 705 -3.57 -34.45 -14.29
CA ASP A 705 -3.21 -33.45 -15.30
C ASP A 705 -3.82 -33.76 -16.68
N VAL A 706 -3.94 -35.05 -17.02
CA VAL A 706 -4.59 -35.50 -18.27
C VAL A 706 -6.08 -35.13 -18.25
N SER A 707 -6.77 -35.50 -17.17
CA SER A 707 -8.23 -35.30 -17.03
C SER A 707 -8.62 -33.83 -16.78
N THR A 708 -7.71 -33.01 -16.28
CA THR A 708 -7.95 -31.59 -15.99
C THR A 708 -7.24 -30.67 -16.98
N LEU A 709 -5.93 -30.46 -16.83
CA LEU A 709 -5.13 -29.47 -17.54
C LEU A 709 -5.12 -29.73 -19.06
N ALA A 710 -4.79 -30.96 -19.49
CA ALA A 710 -4.74 -31.31 -20.91
C ALA A 710 -6.11 -31.21 -21.57
N ARG A 711 -7.14 -31.77 -20.92
CA ARG A 711 -8.54 -31.64 -21.35
C ARG A 711 -9.00 -30.18 -21.47
N ALA A 712 -8.68 -29.35 -20.47
CA ALA A 712 -9.08 -27.95 -20.42
C ALA A 712 -8.42 -27.11 -21.52
N TYR A 713 -7.23 -27.52 -21.98
CA TYR A 713 -6.57 -26.92 -23.15
C TYR A 713 -6.88 -27.64 -24.47
N ARG A 714 -7.67 -28.72 -24.44
CA ARG A 714 -8.05 -29.55 -25.61
C ARG A 714 -6.81 -30.12 -26.31
N LEU A 715 -5.83 -30.53 -25.52
CA LEU A 715 -4.64 -31.20 -26.03
C LEU A 715 -4.98 -32.65 -26.36
N PRO A 716 -4.56 -33.16 -27.53
CA PRO A 716 -4.78 -34.55 -27.88
C PRO A 716 -3.74 -35.44 -27.16
N ASP A 717 -4.06 -36.72 -26.94
CA ASP A 717 -3.26 -37.60 -26.07
C ASP A 717 -1.84 -37.79 -26.60
N GLU A 718 -1.66 -37.85 -27.92
CA GLU A 718 -0.36 -37.97 -28.58
C GLU A 718 0.59 -36.79 -28.34
N THR A 719 0.07 -35.63 -27.89
CA THR A 719 0.89 -34.48 -27.50
C THR A 719 1.42 -34.64 -26.06
N LEU A 720 0.86 -35.53 -25.25
CA LEU A 720 1.16 -35.63 -23.83
C LEU A 720 2.41 -36.50 -23.58
N LEU A 721 3.33 -35.98 -22.78
CA LEU A 721 4.47 -36.73 -22.24
C LEU A 721 4.24 -36.98 -20.75
N ARG A 722 3.98 -38.25 -20.43
CA ARG A 722 3.75 -38.76 -19.06
C ARG A 722 5.07 -39.02 -18.35
N THR A 723 5.83 -37.97 -18.10
CA THR A 723 7.20 -38.05 -17.57
C THR A 723 7.35 -37.45 -16.17
N GLY A 724 6.34 -36.75 -15.65
CA GLY A 724 6.57 -35.85 -14.52
C GLY A 724 7.20 -34.53 -14.97
N TYR A 725 7.49 -33.65 -14.00
CA TYR A 725 8.15 -32.39 -14.24
C TYR A 725 9.66 -32.47 -13.96
N PRO A 726 10.53 -32.13 -14.94
CA PRO A 726 11.98 -32.08 -14.75
C PRO A 726 12.45 -31.28 -13.51
N ARG A 727 11.74 -30.22 -13.12
CA ARG A 727 12.08 -29.44 -11.90
C ARG A 727 11.91 -30.23 -10.60
N ASN A 728 11.10 -31.29 -10.61
CA ASN A 728 10.77 -32.09 -9.44
C ASN A 728 11.79 -33.22 -9.20
N ASP A 729 12.67 -33.52 -10.17
CA ASP A 729 13.72 -34.54 -10.00
C ASP A 729 14.60 -34.22 -8.79
N ALA A 730 14.92 -32.95 -8.58
CA ALA A 730 15.68 -32.49 -7.41
C ALA A 730 14.93 -32.70 -6.08
N LEU A 731 13.59 -32.68 -6.08
CA LEU A 731 12.78 -32.91 -4.88
C LEU A 731 12.76 -34.39 -4.52
N VAL A 732 12.58 -35.28 -5.51
CA VAL A 732 12.67 -36.73 -5.32
C VAL A 732 14.07 -37.11 -4.82
N ALA A 733 15.12 -36.58 -5.45
CA ALA A 733 16.49 -36.81 -4.99
C ALA A 733 16.74 -36.26 -3.58
N ALA A 734 16.13 -35.11 -3.23
CA ALA A 734 16.21 -34.57 -1.88
C ALA A 734 15.53 -35.46 -0.85
N ARG A 735 14.35 -36.01 -1.16
CA ARG A 735 13.67 -36.98 -0.30
C ARG A 735 14.54 -38.22 -0.05
N VAL A 736 15.05 -38.84 -1.12
CA VAL A 736 15.90 -40.05 -1.00
C VAL A 736 17.12 -39.79 -0.12
N ARG A 737 17.78 -38.63 -0.30
CA ARG A 737 18.91 -38.24 0.55
C ARG A 737 18.47 -38.03 2.00
N ASP A 738 17.37 -37.33 2.23
CA ASP A 738 16.85 -37.06 3.57
C ASP A 738 16.51 -38.36 4.32
N GLU A 739 15.97 -39.36 3.63
CA GLU A 739 15.67 -40.69 4.17
C GLU A 739 16.95 -41.49 4.51
N ALA A 740 18.00 -41.36 3.69
CA ALA A 740 19.25 -42.10 3.87
C ALA A 740 20.23 -41.46 4.87
N GLU A 741 20.35 -40.14 4.85
CA GLU A 741 21.43 -39.37 5.51
C GLU A 741 20.90 -38.38 6.55
N GLY A 742 19.58 -38.14 6.59
CA GLY A 742 18.98 -37.06 7.35
C GLY A 742 19.07 -35.71 6.64
N ARG A 743 18.65 -34.65 7.33
CA ARG A 743 18.43 -33.31 6.72
C ARG A 743 19.58 -32.32 6.92
N LEU A 744 20.67 -32.77 7.56
CA LEU A 744 21.84 -31.95 7.83
C LEU A 744 23.08 -32.54 7.14
N PRO A 745 23.97 -31.71 6.58
CA PRO A 745 23.90 -30.24 6.51
C PRO A 745 22.79 -29.76 5.57
N ARG A 746 22.27 -28.55 5.82
CA ARG A 746 21.21 -27.94 4.98
C ARG A 746 21.72 -27.66 3.57
N PRO A 747 20.82 -27.53 2.57
CA PRO A 747 21.20 -27.07 1.24
C PRO A 747 21.96 -25.73 1.28
N PRO A 748 22.90 -25.46 0.35
CA PRO A 748 23.72 -24.24 0.34
C PRO A 748 22.93 -22.92 0.44
N LEU A 749 21.72 -22.89 -0.10
CA LEU A 749 20.79 -21.76 -0.03
C LEU A 749 20.50 -21.31 1.42
N ALA A 750 20.57 -22.23 2.41
CA ALA A 750 20.39 -21.87 3.82
C ALA A 750 21.47 -20.88 4.31
N ALA A 751 22.73 -21.11 3.93
CA ALA A 751 23.84 -20.23 4.29
C ALA A 751 23.76 -18.90 3.53
N GLU A 752 23.39 -18.93 2.25
CA GLU A 752 23.18 -17.73 1.42
C GLU A 752 22.08 -16.81 1.98
N LEU A 753 21.02 -17.41 2.53
CA LEU A 753 19.92 -16.69 3.17
C LEU A 753 20.19 -16.33 4.66
N GLY A 754 21.35 -16.72 5.20
CA GLY A 754 21.72 -16.45 6.59
C GLY A 754 20.80 -17.14 7.61
N LEU A 755 20.33 -18.35 7.31
CA LEU A 755 19.38 -19.07 8.16
C LEU A 755 20.10 -19.76 9.33
N PRO A 756 19.61 -19.62 10.57
CA PRO A 756 20.19 -20.32 11.72
C PRO A 756 19.85 -21.82 11.68
N ASP A 757 20.85 -22.68 11.90
CA ASP A 757 20.69 -24.15 11.81
C ASP A 757 19.73 -24.73 12.87
N HIS A 758 19.62 -24.07 14.03
CA HIS A 758 18.74 -24.51 15.13
C HIS A 758 17.24 -24.27 14.87
N ARG A 759 16.87 -23.47 13.86
CA ARG A 759 15.46 -23.13 13.57
C ARG A 759 14.95 -23.87 12.36
N LYS A 760 13.77 -24.48 12.45
CA LYS A 760 13.10 -25.09 11.30
C LYS A 760 12.64 -24.01 10.31
N VAL A 761 12.64 -24.32 9.02
CA VAL A 761 12.26 -23.41 7.95
C VAL A 761 10.80 -23.63 7.55
N VAL A 762 9.96 -22.62 7.74
CA VAL A 762 8.58 -22.59 7.24
C VAL A 762 8.56 -21.77 5.96
N LEU A 763 8.22 -22.38 4.83
CA LEU A 763 7.96 -21.66 3.58
C LEU A 763 6.49 -21.28 3.52
N TYR A 764 6.20 -19.98 3.58
CA TYR A 764 4.88 -19.44 3.34
C TYR A 764 4.73 -18.92 1.90
N ALA A 765 3.91 -19.60 1.11
CA ALA A 765 3.72 -19.35 -0.32
C ALA A 765 2.23 -19.26 -0.69
N PRO A 766 1.55 -18.12 -0.41
CA PRO A 766 0.13 -17.96 -0.70
C PRO A 766 -0.15 -17.69 -2.19
N THR A 767 -1.36 -18.01 -2.63
CA THR A 767 -1.85 -17.70 -3.97
C THR A 767 -2.09 -16.18 -4.16
N PHE A 768 -1.82 -15.69 -5.37
CA PHE A 768 -2.16 -14.34 -5.83
C PHE A 768 -3.67 -14.04 -5.79
N ARG A 769 -4.06 -12.91 -5.18
CA ARG A 769 -5.47 -12.48 -5.02
C ARG A 769 -5.83 -11.22 -5.82
N GLY A 770 -4.92 -10.67 -6.61
CA GLY A 770 -5.14 -9.42 -7.35
C GLY A 770 -5.83 -9.55 -8.73
N GLY A 771 -6.40 -8.44 -9.21
CA GLY A 771 -6.78 -8.24 -10.61
C GLY A 771 -5.60 -7.72 -11.48
N PRO A 772 -5.70 -7.76 -12.82
CA PRO A 772 -4.62 -7.27 -13.69
C PRO A 772 -4.40 -5.76 -13.53
N GLY A 773 -3.23 -5.36 -13.01
CA GLY A 773 -2.77 -3.96 -13.02
C GLY A 773 -1.96 -3.53 -11.79
N ARG A 774 -0.67 -3.20 -12.00
CA ARG A 774 0.36 -2.71 -11.06
C ARG A 774 0.56 -3.54 -9.77
N ARG A 775 1.84 -3.80 -9.42
CA ARG A 775 2.21 -4.34 -8.11
C ARG A 775 1.58 -3.48 -7.00
N ARG A 776 0.65 -4.04 -6.22
CA ARG A 776 0.14 -3.42 -5.00
C ARG A 776 0.83 -4.12 -3.83
N ARG A 777 1.32 -3.35 -2.86
CA ARG A 777 1.67 -3.92 -1.55
C ARG A 777 0.37 -4.35 -0.91
N GLN A 778 0.19 -5.65 -0.75
CA GLN A 778 -0.95 -6.21 -0.03
C GLN A 778 -0.48 -6.69 1.34
N ARG A 779 -1.37 -6.64 2.32
CA ARG A 779 -1.13 -7.32 3.59
C ARG A 779 -1.21 -8.83 3.29
N LEU A 780 -0.23 -9.58 3.77
CA LEU A 780 -0.28 -11.04 3.74
C LEU A 780 -1.53 -11.50 4.52
N LEU A 781 -2.11 -12.65 4.15
CA LEU A 781 -3.18 -13.25 4.97
C LEU A 781 -2.67 -13.60 6.36
N LEU A 782 -1.48 -14.18 6.42
CA LEU A 782 -0.74 -14.42 7.66
C LEU A 782 -0.08 -13.14 8.13
N ASP A 783 -0.31 -12.76 9.38
CA ASP A 783 0.43 -11.73 10.08
C ASP A 783 1.82 -12.27 10.48
N ALA A 784 2.79 -11.99 9.62
CA ALA A 784 4.17 -12.40 9.83
C ALA A 784 4.79 -11.79 11.11
N ALA A 785 4.24 -10.68 11.66
CA ALA A 785 4.71 -10.14 12.93
C ALA A 785 4.31 -11.06 14.08
N ARG A 786 3.04 -11.50 14.11
CA ARG A 786 2.56 -12.47 15.11
C ARG A 786 3.27 -13.82 15.00
N PHE A 787 3.60 -14.26 13.78
CA PHE A 787 4.44 -15.44 13.59
C PHE A 787 5.82 -15.23 14.23
N ALA A 788 6.49 -14.12 13.92
CA ALA A 788 7.82 -13.84 14.44
C ALA A 788 7.84 -13.78 15.97
N GLU A 789 6.82 -13.19 16.59
CA GLU A 789 6.66 -13.11 18.04
C GLU A 789 6.48 -14.49 18.69
N ARG A 790 5.61 -15.34 18.12
CA ARG A 790 5.24 -16.62 18.73
C ARG A 790 6.24 -17.76 18.43
N PHE A 791 6.89 -17.70 17.27
CA PHE A 791 7.65 -18.81 16.71
C PHE A 791 9.08 -18.44 16.31
N GLY A 792 9.48 -17.18 16.40
CA GLY A 792 10.76 -16.71 15.85
C GLY A 792 12.01 -17.32 16.48
N ASP A 793 11.90 -17.90 17.68
CA ASP A 793 13.00 -18.61 18.34
C ASP A 793 13.16 -20.06 17.84
N THR A 794 12.12 -20.65 17.26
CA THR A 794 12.10 -22.07 16.84
C THR A 794 11.96 -22.25 15.34
N TYR A 795 11.42 -21.24 14.64
CA TYR A 795 11.16 -21.26 13.22
C TYR A 795 11.69 -20.00 12.52
N THR A 796 12.11 -20.19 11.27
CA THR A 796 12.32 -19.12 10.30
C THR A 796 11.17 -19.15 9.28
N LEU A 797 10.50 -18.02 9.06
CA LEU A 797 9.48 -17.86 8.03
C LEU A 797 10.09 -17.33 6.73
N LEU A 798 10.17 -18.15 5.69
CA LEU A 798 10.46 -17.70 4.33
C LEU A 798 9.14 -17.27 3.67
N VAL A 799 9.02 -16.00 3.29
CA VAL A 799 7.83 -15.48 2.60
C VAL A 799 8.11 -15.42 1.10
N ARG A 800 7.36 -16.21 0.33
CA ARG A 800 7.36 -16.17 -1.14
C ARG A 800 6.05 -15.58 -1.65
N ALA A 801 5.97 -14.25 -1.73
CA ALA A 801 4.85 -13.58 -2.36
C ALA A 801 4.88 -13.77 -3.88
N HIS A 802 3.71 -13.70 -4.52
CA HIS A 802 3.61 -13.78 -5.97
C HIS A 802 4.38 -12.62 -6.63
N TYR A 803 4.98 -12.82 -7.81
CA TYR A 803 5.79 -11.80 -8.50
C TYR A 803 5.02 -10.52 -8.91
N LEU A 804 3.68 -10.54 -8.83
CA LEU A 804 2.80 -9.38 -9.04
C LEU A 804 2.40 -8.68 -7.73
N GLU A 805 2.81 -9.20 -6.58
CA GLU A 805 2.61 -8.63 -5.25
C GLU A 805 3.95 -8.19 -4.67
N ALA A 806 3.87 -7.44 -3.58
CA ALA A 806 5.01 -7.16 -2.73
C ALA A 806 4.53 -7.34 -1.29
N ALA A 807 5.16 -8.24 -0.56
CA ALA A 807 4.87 -8.44 0.84
C ALA A 807 5.35 -7.22 1.65
N SER A 808 4.59 -6.84 2.67
CA SER A 808 5.08 -5.95 3.71
C SER A 808 5.48 -6.81 4.90
N LEU A 809 6.77 -7.08 5.03
CA LEU A 809 7.28 -7.89 6.13
C LEU A 809 7.46 -7.04 7.40
N PRO A 810 7.32 -7.66 8.59
CA PRO A 810 7.69 -7.03 9.86
C PRO A 810 9.19 -6.79 9.90
N VAL A 811 9.60 -5.92 10.80
CA VAL A 811 11.02 -5.73 11.12
C VAL A 811 11.30 -6.57 12.36
N CYS A 812 12.13 -7.60 12.23
CA CYS A 812 12.38 -8.61 13.25
C CYS A 812 13.87 -9.03 13.20
N PRO A 813 14.37 -9.84 14.17
CA PRO A 813 15.74 -10.32 14.13
C PRO A 813 16.10 -10.94 12.76
N PRO A 814 17.32 -10.73 12.25
CA PRO A 814 17.77 -11.35 11.01
C PRO A 814 17.56 -12.87 11.02
N GLY A 815 17.09 -13.41 9.89
CA GLY A 815 16.79 -14.84 9.78
C GLY A 815 15.48 -15.29 10.45
N THR A 816 14.68 -14.40 11.07
CA THR A 816 13.36 -14.77 11.62
C THR A 816 12.27 -14.75 10.55
N VAL A 817 12.16 -13.66 9.78
CA VAL A 817 11.27 -13.57 8.60
C VAL A 817 12.08 -13.07 7.42
N VAL A 818 12.14 -13.85 6.35
CA VAL A 818 12.98 -13.58 5.17
C VAL A 818 12.12 -13.48 3.92
N ASP A 819 12.25 -12.39 3.16
CA ASP A 819 11.61 -12.26 1.85
C ASP A 819 12.37 -13.07 0.80
N VAL A 820 11.79 -14.16 0.32
CA VAL A 820 12.35 -14.99 -0.75
C VAL A 820 11.56 -14.85 -2.06
N SER A 821 10.71 -13.83 -2.18
CA SER A 821 9.90 -13.57 -3.39
C SER A 821 10.77 -13.25 -4.62
N GLY A 822 12.01 -12.81 -4.40
CA GLY A 822 13.00 -12.59 -5.45
C GLY A 822 13.74 -13.87 -5.89
N HIS A 823 13.66 -14.96 -5.12
CA HIS A 823 14.29 -16.23 -5.47
C HIS A 823 13.43 -16.96 -6.49
N HIS A 824 13.94 -17.08 -7.70
CA HIS A 824 13.13 -17.51 -8.84
C HIS A 824 12.89 -19.02 -8.87
N ASP A 825 13.92 -19.82 -8.60
CA ASP A 825 13.77 -21.27 -8.57
C ASP A 825 12.95 -21.69 -7.34
N VAL A 826 11.88 -22.45 -7.56
CA VAL A 826 11.01 -22.90 -6.46
C VAL A 826 11.48 -24.19 -5.85
N SER A 827 12.10 -25.07 -6.64
CA SER A 827 12.53 -26.38 -6.16
C SER A 827 13.59 -26.27 -5.07
N GLU A 828 14.50 -25.29 -5.17
CA GLU A 828 15.51 -25.04 -4.13
C GLU A 828 14.88 -24.59 -2.79
N LEU A 829 13.86 -23.73 -2.84
CA LEU A 829 13.14 -23.29 -1.64
C LEU A 829 12.29 -24.40 -1.03
N LEU A 830 11.68 -25.25 -1.87
CA LEU A 830 10.94 -26.41 -1.41
C LEU A 830 11.87 -27.44 -0.75
N ALA A 831 13.01 -27.74 -1.38
CA ALA A 831 14.01 -28.64 -0.81
C ALA A 831 14.59 -28.12 0.50
N LEU A 832 14.70 -26.80 0.67
CA LEU A 832 15.15 -26.16 1.90
C LEU A 832 14.10 -26.20 3.03
N ALA A 833 12.81 -26.07 2.71
CA ALA A 833 11.75 -25.90 3.71
C ALA A 833 11.43 -27.18 4.49
N ASP A 834 11.32 -27.07 5.81
CA ASP A 834 10.82 -28.10 6.72
C ASP A 834 9.29 -28.25 6.68
N VAL A 835 8.60 -27.14 6.43
CA VAL A 835 7.14 -27.07 6.38
C VAL A 835 6.72 -26.15 5.25
N LEU A 836 5.72 -26.56 4.48
CA LEU A 836 5.03 -25.67 3.56
C LEU A 836 3.73 -25.16 4.18
N VAL A 837 3.60 -23.84 4.32
CA VAL A 837 2.32 -23.17 4.56
C VAL A 837 1.87 -22.55 3.25
N THR A 838 0.77 -23.03 2.69
CA THR A 838 0.20 -22.50 1.46
C THR A 838 -1.33 -22.46 1.56
N ASP A 839 -2.03 -22.16 0.49
CA ASP A 839 -3.49 -22.16 0.43
C ASP A 839 -4.01 -23.17 -0.60
N TYR A 840 -4.25 -22.72 -1.82
CA TYR A 840 -4.72 -23.51 -2.95
C TYR A 840 -3.78 -23.30 -4.15
N SER A 841 -2.48 -23.26 -3.85
CA SER A 841 -1.39 -23.10 -4.80
C SER A 841 -0.97 -24.46 -5.33
N SER A 842 -0.61 -24.52 -6.62
CA SER A 842 -0.10 -25.77 -7.24
C SER A 842 1.21 -26.27 -6.62
N ILE A 843 1.90 -25.42 -5.83
CA ILE A 843 3.14 -25.78 -5.13
C ILE A 843 2.94 -26.93 -4.12
N MET A 844 1.71 -27.14 -3.62
CA MET A 844 1.39 -28.25 -2.72
C MET A 844 1.61 -29.61 -3.40
N PHE A 845 1.33 -29.72 -4.70
CA PHE A 845 1.55 -30.95 -5.47
C PHE A 845 3.04 -31.27 -5.64
N ASP A 846 3.89 -30.26 -5.79
CA ASP A 846 5.34 -30.45 -5.88
C ASP A 846 5.93 -30.81 -4.52
N TYR A 847 5.52 -30.10 -3.46
CA TYR A 847 6.07 -30.30 -2.11
C TYR A 847 5.68 -31.65 -1.50
N ALA A 848 4.52 -32.20 -1.86
CA ALA A 848 4.10 -33.53 -1.41
C ALA A 848 5.10 -34.64 -1.79
N LEU A 849 5.90 -34.45 -2.86
CA LEU A 849 6.96 -35.39 -3.25
C LEU A 849 8.06 -35.55 -2.20
N LEU A 850 8.26 -34.54 -1.33
CA LEU A 850 9.24 -34.57 -0.25
C LEU A 850 8.77 -35.36 0.97
N ASP A 851 7.48 -35.69 1.05
CA ASP A 851 6.82 -36.21 2.25
C ASP A 851 7.16 -35.42 3.52
N ARG A 852 6.90 -34.11 3.46
CA ARG A 852 7.09 -33.17 4.57
C ARG A 852 5.77 -32.49 4.93
N PRO A 853 5.63 -31.97 6.17
CA PRO A 853 4.39 -31.35 6.61
C PRO A 853 3.92 -30.21 5.69
N ILE A 854 2.65 -30.27 5.29
CA ILE A 854 1.93 -29.22 4.56
C ILE A 854 0.80 -28.69 5.43
N VAL A 855 0.64 -27.38 5.53
CA VAL A 855 -0.51 -26.73 6.17
C VAL A 855 -1.20 -25.82 5.17
N LEU A 856 -2.50 -26.02 4.95
CA LEU A 856 -3.30 -25.25 4.01
C LEU A 856 -4.05 -24.13 4.75
N PHE A 857 -3.45 -22.95 4.85
CA PHE A 857 -4.07 -21.77 5.43
C PHE A 857 -4.93 -21.03 4.40
N ALA A 858 -6.23 -21.32 4.39
CA ALA A 858 -7.18 -20.88 3.38
C ALA A 858 -8.42 -20.21 4.01
N PRO A 859 -8.29 -19.02 4.63
CA PRO A 859 -9.41 -18.30 5.28
C PRO A 859 -10.53 -17.89 4.30
N ASP A 860 -10.22 -17.83 3.00
CA ASP A 860 -11.12 -17.41 1.93
C ASP A 860 -11.46 -18.52 0.93
N LEU A 861 -11.27 -19.80 1.31
CA LEU A 861 -11.44 -20.95 0.41
C LEU A 861 -12.79 -20.96 -0.30
N ASP A 862 -13.90 -20.79 0.43
CA ASP A 862 -15.25 -20.88 -0.14
C ASP A 862 -15.52 -19.74 -1.13
N ALA A 863 -15.14 -18.51 -0.78
CA ALA A 863 -15.27 -17.36 -1.66
C ALA A 863 -14.41 -17.51 -2.92
N TYR A 864 -13.19 -18.03 -2.77
CA TYR A 864 -12.26 -18.23 -3.87
C TYR A 864 -12.73 -19.34 -4.83
N ALA A 865 -13.18 -20.48 -4.29
CA ALA A 865 -13.71 -21.59 -5.07
C ALA A 865 -14.96 -21.17 -5.85
N ALA A 866 -15.84 -20.36 -5.26
CA ALA A 866 -17.01 -19.81 -5.93
C ALA A 866 -16.66 -18.87 -7.10
N GLU A 867 -15.61 -18.03 -6.97
CA GLU A 867 -15.21 -17.10 -8.03
C GLU A 867 -14.44 -17.80 -9.16
N ARG A 868 -13.43 -18.61 -8.81
CA ARG A 868 -12.45 -19.16 -9.77
C ARG A 868 -12.80 -20.55 -10.27
N GLY A 869 -13.57 -21.32 -9.49
CA GLY A 869 -13.82 -22.74 -9.72
C GLY A 869 -12.60 -23.62 -9.39
N SER A 870 -12.87 -24.79 -8.83
CA SER A 870 -11.88 -25.86 -8.61
C SER A 870 -12.25 -27.12 -9.39
N TYR A 871 -11.29 -28.05 -9.51
CA TYR A 871 -11.49 -29.38 -10.08
C TYR A 871 -11.95 -30.42 -9.05
N PHE A 872 -11.61 -30.23 -7.78
CA PHE A 872 -12.03 -31.07 -6.65
C PHE A 872 -12.20 -30.21 -5.38
N ASP A 873 -12.80 -30.79 -4.33
CA ASP A 873 -12.85 -30.15 -3.01
C ASP A 873 -11.51 -30.34 -2.29
N LEU A 874 -10.85 -29.23 -1.96
CA LEU A 874 -9.56 -29.23 -1.30
C LEU A 874 -9.62 -29.87 0.10
N ARG A 875 -10.75 -29.78 0.80
CA ARG A 875 -10.90 -30.32 2.16
C ARG A 875 -10.95 -31.85 2.17
N GLU A 876 -11.49 -32.46 1.11
CA GLU A 876 -11.60 -33.92 0.98
C GLU A 876 -10.27 -34.59 0.64
N LYS A 877 -9.39 -33.89 -0.10
CA LYS A 877 -8.11 -34.42 -0.59
C LYS A 877 -6.89 -33.68 -0.04
N ALA A 878 -7.01 -33.05 1.13
CA ALA A 878 -5.93 -32.23 1.65
C ALA A 878 -4.71 -33.09 2.08
N PRO A 879 -3.48 -32.78 1.64
CA PRO A 879 -2.26 -33.46 2.11
C PRO A 879 -1.82 -32.98 3.51
N GLY A 880 -2.74 -32.47 4.32
CA GLY A 880 -2.45 -31.85 5.61
C GLY A 880 -3.62 -31.00 6.13
N PRO A 881 -3.50 -30.43 7.34
CA PRO A 881 -4.58 -29.69 7.96
C PRO A 881 -4.94 -28.43 7.17
N VAL A 882 -6.25 -28.22 6.98
CA VAL A 882 -6.83 -27.01 6.38
C VAL A 882 -7.27 -26.08 7.52
N THR A 883 -6.72 -24.86 7.54
CA THR A 883 -7.00 -23.87 8.59
C THR A 883 -7.66 -22.62 8.01
N ALA A 884 -8.69 -22.13 8.70
CA ALA A 884 -9.44 -20.94 8.33
C ALA A 884 -9.03 -19.70 9.14
N THR A 885 -8.35 -19.89 10.27
CA THR A 885 -7.90 -18.81 11.16
C THR A 885 -6.41 -18.90 11.47
N GLU A 886 -5.80 -17.76 11.80
CA GLU A 886 -4.39 -17.73 12.21
C GLU A 886 -4.14 -18.54 13.49
N GLU A 887 -5.10 -18.56 14.42
CA GLU A 887 -4.96 -19.34 15.65
C GLU A 887 -4.98 -20.84 15.39
N GLU A 888 -5.80 -21.32 14.44
CA GLU A 888 -5.74 -22.72 14.00
C GLU A 888 -4.38 -23.05 13.38
N LEU A 889 -3.90 -22.20 12.46
CA LEU A 889 -2.57 -22.35 11.84
C LEU A 889 -1.46 -22.41 12.91
N PHE A 890 -1.46 -21.46 13.84
CA PHE A 890 -0.47 -21.41 14.91
C PHE A 890 -0.61 -22.59 15.88
N GLY A 891 -1.84 -23.06 16.14
CA GLY A 891 -2.10 -24.26 16.91
C GLY A 891 -1.50 -25.53 16.27
N VAL A 892 -1.57 -25.63 14.94
CA VAL A 892 -0.92 -26.70 14.16
C VAL A 892 0.60 -26.59 14.22
N LEU A 893 1.16 -25.40 13.96
CA LEU A 893 2.62 -25.18 13.97
C LEU A 893 3.25 -25.44 15.35
N ALA A 894 2.56 -25.10 16.43
CA ALA A 894 3.01 -25.37 17.80
C ALA A 894 3.06 -26.88 18.11
N ARG A 895 2.22 -27.69 17.46
CA ARG A 895 2.09 -29.14 17.64
C ARG A 895 2.59 -29.93 16.43
N LEU A 896 3.42 -29.31 15.59
CA LEU A 896 3.79 -29.85 14.29
C LEU A 896 4.33 -31.28 14.36
N LYS A 897 5.14 -31.63 15.37
CA LYS A 897 5.70 -32.98 15.53
C LYS A 897 4.60 -34.06 15.68
N THR A 898 3.52 -33.76 16.40
CA THR A 898 2.40 -34.67 16.63
C THR A 898 1.33 -34.58 15.54
N ALA A 899 1.17 -33.39 14.93
CA ALA A 899 0.26 -33.19 13.82
C ALA A 899 0.77 -33.87 12.53
N ASP A 900 2.09 -33.87 12.30
CA ASP A 900 2.71 -34.43 11.10
C ASP A 900 2.53 -35.95 10.97
N THR A 901 2.64 -36.70 12.07
CA THR A 901 2.44 -38.16 12.09
C THR A 901 1.02 -38.56 11.71
N GLY A 902 0.04 -37.68 11.90
CA GLY A 902 -1.37 -37.94 11.59
C GLY A 902 -1.78 -37.69 10.15
N PHE A 903 -0.89 -37.17 9.29
CA PHE A 903 -1.19 -36.84 7.89
C PHE A 903 -0.23 -37.50 6.87
N HIS A 904 0.59 -38.45 7.30
CA HIS A 904 1.55 -39.12 6.42
C HIS A 904 0.85 -39.95 5.34
N GLU A 905 -0.20 -40.70 5.69
CA GLU A 905 -0.94 -41.52 4.72
C GLU A 905 -1.65 -40.67 3.67
N GLU A 906 -2.28 -39.58 4.08
CA GLU A 906 -2.94 -38.62 3.18
C GLU A 906 -1.92 -37.94 2.26
N ARG A 907 -0.74 -37.58 2.75
CA ARG A 907 0.35 -37.04 1.91
C ARG A 907 0.86 -38.06 0.91
N ALA A 908 1.05 -39.29 1.32
CA ALA A 908 1.51 -40.37 0.44
C ALA A 908 0.49 -40.62 -0.68
N ALA A 909 -0.80 -40.75 -0.32
CA ALA A 909 -1.89 -40.91 -1.28
C ALA A 909 -2.00 -39.70 -2.22
N PHE A 910 -1.83 -38.49 -1.70
CA PHE A 910 -1.82 -37.26 -2.51
C PHE A 910 -0.65 -37.22 -3.48
N ALA A 911 0.56 -37.57 -3.04
CA ALA A 911 1.74 -37.64 -3.89
C ALA A 911 1.59 -38.71 -4.98
N GLU A 912 1.00 -39.86 -4.65
CA GLU A 912 0.70 -40.92 -5.61
C GLU A 912 -0.34 -40.49 -6.64
N GLU A 913 -1.47 -39.91 -6.20
CA GLU A 913 -2.54 -39.46 -7.11
C GLU A 913 -2.05 -38.34 -8.06
N PHE A 914 -1.37 -37.32 -7.50
CA PHE A 914 -1.06 -36.10 -8.24
C PHE A 914 0.35 -36.07 -8.83
N GLY A 915 1.25 -36.97 -8.43
CA GLY A 915 2.66 -37.02 -8.83
C GLY A 915 3.15 -38.38 -9.33
N ALA A 916 2.27 -39.31 -9.72
CA ALA A 916 2.60 -40.69 -10.16
C ALA A 916 3.74 -40.81 -11.19
N PHE A 917 3.97 -39.78 -12.03
CA PHE A 917 5.03 -39.78 -13.03
C PHE A 917 6.32 -39.08 -12.57
N ASP A 918 6.35 -38.39 -11.43
CA ASP A 918 7.55 -37.76 -10.88
C ASP A 918 8.45 -38.80 -10.19
N ARG A 919 9.25 -39.53 -10.98
CA ARG A 919 10.09 -40.64 -10.49
C ARG A 919 11.55 -40.27 -10.22
N GLY A 920 11.89 -38.98 -10.34
CA GLY A 920 13.27 -38.51 -10.19
C GLY A 920 14.11 -38.61 -11.47
N ASP A 921 13.50 -38.95 -12.61
CA ASP A 921 14.17 -39.08 -13.90
C ASP A 921 13.42 -38.38 -15.06
N ALA A 922 12.55 -37.42 -14.73
CA ALA A 922 11.72 -36.72 -15.70
C ALA A 922 12.57 -35.94 -16.73
N ALA A 923 13.64 -35.26 -16.30
CA ALA A 923 14.54 -34.55 -17.20
C ALA A 923 15.16 -35.51 -18.23
N ARG A 924 15.61 -36.68 -17.78
CA ARG A 924 16.13 -37.75 -18.63
C ARG A 924 15.08 -38.24 -19.62
N ALA A 925 13.90 -38.60 -19.15
CA ALA A 925 12.82 -39.13 -19.97
C ALA A 925 12.37 -38.14 -21.05
N VAL A 926 12.28 -36.85 -20.69
CA VAL A 926 11.99 -35.76 -21.63
C VAL A 926 13.09 -35.62 -22.68
N VAL A 927 14.36 -35.70 -22.27
CA VAL A 927 15.46 -35.61 -23.22
C VAL A 927 15.46 -36.77 -24.21
N ASP A 928 15.18 -37.98 -23.71
CA ASP A 928 15.08 -39.20 -24.51
C ASP A 928 13.94 -39.13 -25.53
N ALA A 929 12.78 -38.60 -25.13
CA ALA A 929 11.60 -38.47 -25.97
C ALA A 929 11.71 -37.35 -27.03
N VAL A 930 12.28 -36.20 -26.68
CA VAL A 930 12.23 -34.99 -27.53
C VAL A 930 13.49 -34.82 -28.38
N PHE A 931 14.67 -35.19 -27.87
CA PHE A 931 15.95 -34.97 -28.54
C PHE A 931 16.55 -36.24 -29.16
N THR A 932 15.75 -37.29 -29.38
CA THR A 932 16.17 -38.63 -29.85
C THR A 932 17.10 -38.62 -31.07
N ARG A 933 16.89 -37.68 -32.00
CA ARG A 933 17.72 -37.51 -33.21
C ARG A 933 19.19 -37.16 -32.93
N HIS A 934 19.51 -36.77 -31.70
CA HIS A 934 20.84 -36.40 -31.24
C HIS A 934 21.43 -37.41 -30.22
N LEU A 935 20.79 -38.55 -30.00
CA LEU A 935 21.17 -39.56 -29.00
C LEU A 935 22.02 -40.75 -29.52
N VAL A 936 22.42 -40.80 -30.80
CA VAL A 936 23.11 -41.99 -31.37
C VAL A 936 24.55 -42.17 -30.78
N PRO A 937 24.99 -43.41 -30.48
CA PRO A 937 25.93 -43.74 -29.40
C PRO A 937 27.42 -43.80 -29.76
N SER A 938 28.26 -43.81 -28.71
CA SER A 938 29.69 -44.17 -28.72
C SER A 938 29.98 -45.40 -29.59
N ARG A 939 30.89 -45.26 -30.57
CA ARG A 939 31.44 -46.38 -31.35
C ARG A 939 32.10 -47.38 -30.39
N THR A 940 31.60 -48.62 -30.47
CA THR A 940 32.24 -49.84 -30.03
C THR A 940 33.75 -49.84 -30.30
N ALA A 941 34.50 -50.26 -29.28
CA ALA A 941 35.90 -50.62 -29.40
C ALA A 941 36.10 -51.53 -30.62
N ARG A 942 36.88 -51.07 -31.59
CA ARG A 942 37.49 -51.96 -32.59
C ARG A 942 38.50 -52.81 -31.85
N THR A 943 38.09 -54.03 -31.50
CA THR A 943 39.01 -55.16 -31.33
C THR A 943 39.87 -55.23 -32.58
N GLY A 944 41.18 -55.18 -32.37
CA GLY A 944 42.15 -55.46 -33.42
C GLY A 944 42.07 -56.94 -33.78
N GLU A 945 41.87 -57.22 -35.06
CA GLU A 945 42.24 -58.50 -35.64
C GLU A 945 43.12 -58.24 -36.85
N ALA A 946 44.34 -58.74 -36.72
CA ALA A 946 45.37 -58.77 -37.73
C ALA A 946 45.06 -59.81 -38.81
N ARG A 947 45.45 -59.51 -40.05
CA ARG A 947 45.91 -60.43 -41.11
C ARG A 947 46.45 -59.54 -42.24
N ARG A 948 47.78 -59.42 -42.31
CA ARG A 948 48.70 -60.10 -43.24
C ARG A 948 48.68 -59.50 -44.63
#